data_AF-X6LR30-F1
#
_entry.id   AF-X6LR30-F1
#
_cell.length_a   1.000
_cell.length_b   1.000
_cell.length_c   1.000
_cell.angle_alpha   90.00
_cell.angle_beta   90.00
_cell.angle_gamma   90.00
#
_symmetry.space_group_name_H-M   'P 1'
#
loop_
_entity.id
_entity.type
_entity.pdbx_description
1 polymer ?
#
loop_
_entity_poly.entity_id
_entity_poly.type
_entity_poly.pdbx_seq_one_letter_code
_entity_poly.pdbx_strand_id
1 'polypeptide(L)'
;QRLLLVLSIGLVNEPIAHIILQRAKKRKNGGEKQICEGSFFEHYKYTIDKLVTMGLINILLACYENCYFQACFNGFEQQMTELDHIFVSCAKSFSLLQIEEIKQVVSRLAEDTIELHVVPMKYTAQFPFSHLLHRLCQKQLVDQIVNNPKIMALDETIKIEDVKTEEIKMEEKKTEEIKTEDKSQSITKAGDKSTKAMQSAKLLTIVLAEFSSLNDCSEETCQMYVTDVIMETFSIPINVVSLLKDIILCITCTVCGSISLANCETVLYFYGDAVMQYITIFSLIKEADVSQSRISVEKTLSPFDRLARITNDLCQYFSNINIDEFILVMHRLCVAMTPIISLMFEFSTKHKSREVEQLLSQCRAIEVRRLCMAHFGLAAFSTETKDIGGQIHSLSSIGLLSSDEVIPSILKAAESSGLLKQNKYPHFIHDLLAIAKKVENMNNEKEQQAYKSVVTKLFFDTEKLTATTSNGIAMVKLQRLEEMARNQWIDKMMDLDSSEALLLNRVLERIYLDSTTTVDLNVNMLKNNRVIEKISKLKALLTKHTYWIAANVDLMNFEGNNELFKRLDECVSLLSQFANEDKKLEYSLHIWFLKQLYQLKGMDWTQALITHKHIRSTFPIFEKDELSAVFSKLDFCDPLLCSFDPFIRMYGNIYSKFRKQIFSSLKNDNIDIDYNDKQNFTPLLVAASSIVGWSATKFDKTSLSS
;
A
#
# COMPACT_ATOMS: atom_id res chain seq x y z
N GLN A 1 -49.98 3.48 11.66
CA GLN A 1 -49.42 2.49 10.71
C GLN A 1 -48.35 1.62 11.36
N ARG A 2 -47.23 2.18 11.87
CA ARG A 2 -46.19 1.39 12.57
C ARG A 2 -46.71 0.55 13.73
N LEU A 3 -47.53 1.14 14.61
CA LEU A 3 -48.17 0.41 15.72
C LEU A 3 -49.04 -0.75 15.23
N LEU A 4 -49.86 -0.52 14.20
CA LEU A 4 -50.67 -1.59 13.60
C LEU A 4 -49.78 -2.73 13.07
N LEU A 5 -48.61 -2.41 12.52
CA LEU A 5 -47.73 -3.40 11.90
C LEU A 5 -46.91 -4.21 12.93
N VAL A 6 -46.41 -3.54 13.96
CA VAL A 6 -45.80 -4.16 15.16
C VAL A 6 -46.80 -5.11 15.83
N LEU A 7 -48.10 -4.76 15.80
CA LEU A 7 -49.20 -5.61 16.27
C LEU A 7 -49.70 -6.63 15.23
N SER A 8 -49.41 -6.47 13.93
CA SER A 8 -49.99 -7.32 12.85
C SER A 8 -49.08 -8.45 12.38
N ILE A 9 -47.75 -8.36 12.49
CA ILE A 9 -46.84 -9.48 12.12
C ILE A 9 -46.98 -10.67 13.09
N GLY A 10 -47.59 -10.42 14.24
CA GLY A 10 -48.31 -11.43 14.99
C GLY A 10 -49.61 -10.84 15.52
N LEU A 11 -50.69 -10.92 14.73
CA LEU A 11 -51.93 -11.43 15.33
C LEU A 11 -51.49 -12.71 16.03
N VAL A 12 -51.25 -12.59 17.32
CA VAL A 12 -50.59 -13.57 18.17
C VAL A 12 -51.08 -14.95 17.73
N ASN A 13 -50.19 -15.80 17.20
CA ASN A 13 -50.58 -17.14 16.73
C ASN A 13 -51.24 -17.94 17.86
N GLU A 14 -51.05 -17.52 19.10
CA GLU A 14 -51.92 -17.82 20.23
C GLU A 14 -53.01 -16.75 20.40
N PRO A 15 -54.30 -17.10 20.40
CA PRO A 15 -55.36 -16.14 20.73
C PRO A 15 -55.02 -15.37 22.01
N ILE A 16 -55.29 -14.06 22.09
CA ILE A 16 -55.06 -13.26 23.31
C ILE A 16 -55.73 -13.92 24.54
N ALA A 17 -56.85 -14.61 24.31
CA ALA A 17 -57.51 -15.47 25.29
C ALA A 17 -56.61 -16.60 25.85
N HIS A 18 -55.72 -17.17 25.04
CA HIS A 18 -54.74 -18.18 25.42
C HIS A 18 -53.60 -17.59 26.29
N ILE A 19 -53.12 -16.39 25.99
CA ILE A 19 -52.14 -15.66 26.84
C ILE A 19 -52.76 -15.37 28.22
N ILE A 20 -54.01 -14.89 28.24
CA ILE A 20 -54.78 -14.67 29.48
C ILE A 20 -54.93 -15.99 30.26
N LEU A 21 -55.24 -17.10 29.57
CA LEU A 21 -55.35 -18.43 30.18
C LEU A 21 -54.01 -18.96 30.74
N GLN A 22 -52.89 -18.73 30.03
CA GLN A 22 -51.57 -19.15 30.49
C GLN A 22 -51.12 -18.36 31.72
N ARG A 23 -51.40 -17.05 31.78
CA ARG A 23 -51.16 -16.23 32.98
C ARG A 23 -51.94 -16.74 34.19
N ALA A 24 -53.22 -17.07 33.99
CA ALA A 24 -54.06 -17.68 35.02
C ALA A 24 -53.55 -19.07 35.47
N LYS A 25 -52.96 -19.87 34.56
CA LYS A 25 -52.37 -21.18 34.86
C LYS A 25 -51.01 -21.08 35.58
N LYS A 26 -50.10 -20.17 35.17
CA LYS A 26 -48.78 -19.98 35.83
C LYS A 26 -48.92 -19.50 37.28
N ARG A 27 -49.87 -18.60 37.58
CA ARG A 27 -50.12 -18.11 38.95
C ARG A 27 -50.76 -19.16 39.87
N LYS A 28 -51.53 -20.11 39.33
CA LYS A 28 -52.06 -21.25 40.09
C LYS A 28 -50.98 -22.21 40.61
N ASN A 29 -49.82 -22.30 39.94
CA ASN A 29 -48.71 -23.17 40.35
C ASN A 29 -47.72 -22.48 41.31
N GLY A 30 -47.80 -21.16 41.47
CA GLY A 30 -46.92 -20.36 42.31
C GLY A 30 -47.59 -19.83 43.57
N GLY A 31 -48.27 -20.68 44.35
CA GLY A 31 -48.60 -20.48 45.77
C GLY A 31 -49.52 -19.31 46.21
N GLU A 32 -49.60 -18.21 45.48
CA GLU A 32 -50.35 -17.02 45.88
C GLU A 32 -51.71 -16.99 45.20
N LYS A 33 -52.76 -17.24 46.01
CA LYS A 33 -54.15 -16.92 45.70
C LYS A 33 -54.34 -15.40 45.72
N GLN A 34 -53.76 -14.68 44.75
CA GLN A 34 -54.38 -13.45 44.28
C GLN A 34 -55.26 -13.84 43.10
N ILE A 35 -56.51 -14.16 43.41
CA ILE A 35 -57.58 -14.04 42.43
C ILE A 35 -57.52 -12.58 42.02
N CYS A 36 -57.10 -12.31 40.79
CA CYS A 36 -57.14 -10.96 40.26
C CYS A 36 -58.56 -10.43 40.44
N GLU A 37 -58.74 -9.38 41.24
CA GLU A 37 -60.00 -8.67 41.28
C GLU A 37 -60.26 -8.11 39.87
N GLY A 38 -61.31 -8.62 39.23
CA GLY A 38 -61.76 -8.13 37.94
C GLY A 38 -62.40 -9.19 37.05
N SER A 39 -63.39 -8.77 36.29
CA SER A 39 -64.02 -9.49 35.19
C SER A 39 -63.01 -9.92 34.10
N PHE A 40 -63.41 -10.88 33.27
CA PHE A 40 -62.68 -11.23 32.05
C PHE A 40 -62.40 -10.00 31.17
N PHE A 41 -63.33 -9.04 31.13
CA PHE A 41 -63.19 -7.81 30.35
C PHE A 41 -62.09 -6.90 30.89
N GLU A 42 -61.92 -6.79 32.20
CA GLU A 42 -60.82 -6.01 32.81
C GLU A 42 -59.46 -6.63 32.51
N HIS A 43 -59.37 -7.97 32.54
CA HIS A 43 -58.15 -8.70 32.18
C HIS A 43 -57.80 -8.61 30.70
N TYR A 44 -58.83 -8.72 29.85
CA TYR A 44 -58.69 -8.55 28.42
C TYR A 44 -58.20 -7.14 28.11
N LYS A 45 -58.84 -6.11 28.69
CA LYS A 45 -58.43 -4.71 28.56
C LYS A 45 -57.00 -4.49 29.04
N TYR A 46 -56.64 -4.96 30.23
CA TYR A 46 -55.29 -4.82 30.77
C TYR A 46 -54.22 -5.46 29.86
N THR A 47 -54.52 -6.62 29.30
CA THR A 47 -53.60 -7.32 28.38
C THR A 47 -53.43 -6.54 27.08
N ILE A 48 -54.52 -6.00 26.52
CA ILE A 48 -54.47 -5.12 25.35
C ILE A 48 -53.70 -3.84 25.65
N ASP A 49 -53.99 -3.17 26.77
CA ASP A 49 -53.32 -1.93 27.17
C ASP A 49 -51.81 -2.17 27.29
N LYS A 50 -51.39 -3.26 27.96
CA LYS A 50 -49.98 -3.63 28.08
C LYS A 50 -49.31 -3.93 26.73
N LEU A 51 -50.00 -4.66 25.84
CA LEU A 51 -49.52 -4.94 24.48
C LEU A 51 -49.30 -3.64 23.67
N VAL A 52 -50.27 -2.73 23.73
CA VAL A 52 -50.20 -1.43 23.06
C VAL A 52 -49.08 -0.58 23.66
N THR A 53 -48.98 -0.52 24.99
CA THR A 53 -47.92 0.20 25.69
C THR A 53 -46.53 -0.32 25.30
N MET A 54 -46.31 -1.62 25.27
CA MET A 54 -45.02 -2.20 24.86
C MET A 54 -44.71 -1.93 23.38
N GLY A 55 -45.70 -2.06 22.50
CA GLY A 55 -45.55 -1.71 21.09
C GLY A 55 -45.20 -0.23 20.90
N LEU A 56 -45.81 0.66 21.69
CA LEU A 56 -45.48 2.09 21.70
C LEU A 56 -44.08 2.33 22.27
N ILE A 57 -43.68 1.67 23.36
CA ILE A 57 -42.33 1.78 23.93
C ILE A 57 -41.28 1.39 22.87
N ASN A 58 -41.43 0.27 22.17
CA ASN A 58 -40.47 -0.14 21.13
C ASN A 58 -40.36 0.89 20.00
N ILE A 59 -41.49 1.47 19.58
CA ILE A 59 -41.50 2.55 18.58
C ILE A 59 -40.77 3.79 19.12
N LEU A 60 -41.06 4.16 20.38
CA LEU A 60 -40.44 5.31 21.02
C LEU A 60 -38.93 5.11 21.17
N LEU A 61 -38.47 3.94 21.61
CA LEU A 61 -37.04 3.64 21.78
C LEU A 61 -36.26 3.82 20.46
N ALA A 62 -36.81 3.32 19.35
CA ALA A 62 -36.21 3.48 18.04
C ALA A 62 -36.16 4.96 17.58
N CYS A 63 -37.11 5.78 18.01
CA CYS A 63 -37.17 7.22 17.71
C CYS A 63 -36.46 8.12 18.74
N TYR A 64 -36.13 7.61 19.93
CA TYR A 64 -35.43 8.34 20.97
C TYR A 64 -33.91 8.19 20.89
N GLU A 65 -33.40 7.18 20.18
CA GLU A 65 -31.96 7.02 19.93
C GLU A 65 -31.34 8.33 19.44
N ASN A 66 -30.17 8.70 20.00
CA ASN A 66 -29.46 9.96 19.72
C ASN A 66 -30.34 11.23 19.77
N CYS A 67 -31.44 11.20 20.51
CA CYS A 67 -32.37 12.33 20.65
C CYS A 67 -33.10 12.76 19.35
N TYR A 68 -33.42 11.85 18.42
CA TYR A 68 -34.11 12.24 17.16
C TYR A 68 -35.46 12.94 17.36
N PHE A 69 -36.22 12.59 18.41
CA PHE A 69 -37.42 13.35 18.75
C PHE A 69 -37.12 14.81 19.09
N GLN A 70 -36.01 15.08 19.78
CA GLN A 70 -35.61 16.44 20.11
C GLN A 70 -35.22 17.22 18.85
N ALA A 71 -34.54 16.59 17.88
CA ALA A 71 -34.26 17.21 16.58
C ALA A 71 -35.55 17.63 15.86
N CYS A 72 -36.57 16.77 15.89
CA CYS A 72 -37.91 17.05 15.35
C CYS A 72 -38.60 18.22 16.08
N PHE A 73 -38.67 18.18 17.42
CA PHE A 73 -39.28 19.26 18.20
C PHE A 73 -38.56 20.60 18.08
N ASN A 74 -37.22 20.58 18.04
CA ASN A 74 -36.43 21.78 17.78
C ASN A 74 -36.72 22.35 16.38
N GLY A 75 -36.93 21.49 15.38
CA GLY A 75 -37.39 21.88 14.05
C GLY A 75 -38.72 22.63 14.09
N PHE A 76 -39.71 22.12 14.82
CA PHE A 76 -40.98 22.81 15.05
C PHE A 76 -40.80 24.19 15.71
N GLU A 77 -39.98 24.28 16.75
CA GLU A 77 -39.70 25.55 17.46
C GLU A 77 -39.01 26.58 16.57
N GLN A 78 -38.12 26.13 15.69
CA GLN A 78 -37.39 26.95 14.72
C GLN A 78 -38.16 27.18 13.41
N GLN A 79 -39.38 26.66 13.29
CA GLN A 79 -40.21 26.72 12.07
C GLN A 79 -39.55 26.07 10.83
N MET A 80 -38.65 25.11 11.03
CA MET A 80 -38.00 24.33 9.97
C MET A 80 -38.87 23.14 9.57
N THR A 81 -39.91 23.39 8.78
CA THR A 81 -40.88 22.36 8.32
C THR A 81 -40.24 21.21 7.55
N GLU A 82 -39.05 21.44 6.97
CA GLU A 82 -38.25 20.44 6.27
C GLU A 82 -37.84 19.26 7.17
N LEU A 83 -37.37 19.52 8.40
CA LEU A 83 -36.95 18.47 9.34
C LEU A 83 -38.13 17.60 9.77
N ASP A 84 -39.32 18.17 9.90
CA ASP A 84 -40.54 17.43 10.24
C ASP A 84 -40.93 16.46 9.11
N HIS A 85 -40.87 16.94 7.87
CA HIS A 85 -41.15 16.13 6.69
C HIS A 85 -40.16 14.97 6.56
N ILE A 86 -38.86 15.24 6.80
CA ILE A 86 -37.81 14.22 6.80
C ILE A 86 -38.05 13.20 7.90
N PHE A 87 -38.33 13.65 9.13
CA PHE A 87 -38.60 12.78 10.27
C PHE A 87 -39.77 11.84 9.98
N VAL A 88 -40.90 12.39 9.50
CA VAL A 88 -42.10 11.60 9.19
C VAL A 88 -41.84 10.63 8.02
N SER A 89 -41.12 11.05 6.99
CA SER A 89 -40.76 10.22 5.84
C SER A 89 -39.89 9.02 6.27
N CYS A 90 -38.82 9.28 7.02
CA CYS A 90 -37.92 8.28 7.56
C CYS A 90 -38.63 7.32 8.52
N ALA A 91 -39.44 7.86 9.44
CA ALA A 91 -40.22 7.07 10.40
C ALA A 91 -41.27 6.18 9.73
N LYS A 92 -41.69 6.45 8.48
CA LYS A 92 -42.57 5.56 7.71
C LYS A 92 -41.83 4.40 7.03
N SER A 93 -40.53 4.54 6.75
CA SER A 93 -39.75 3.57 5.97
C SER A 93 -39.30 2.34 6.78
N PHE A 94 -39.80 1.17 6.41
CA PHE A 94 -39.46 -0.10 7.06
C PHE A 94 -38.02 -0.57 6.79
N SER A 95 -37.41 -0.12 5.69
CA SER A 95 -36.02 -0.43 5.36
C SER A 95 -35.04 0.35 6.24
N LEU A 96 -35.40 1.58 6.64
CA LEU A 96 -34.57 2.45 7.46
C LEU A 96 -34.74 2.22 8.96
N LEU A 97 -35.98 2.34 9.48
CA LEU A 97 -36.27 2.20 10.90
C LEU A 97 -36.85 0.80 11.18
N GLN A 98 -35.99 -0.09 11.63
CA GLN A 98 -36.37 -1.42 12.10
C GLN A 98 -36.81 -1.34 13.56
N ILE A 99 -38.02 -1.83 13.83
CA ILE A 99 -38.62 -1.83 15.17
C ILE A 99 -38.78 -3.29 15.56
N GLU A 100 -38.23 -3.67 16.72
CA GLU A 100 -38.30 -5.06 17.20
C GLU A 100 -39.75 -5.56 17.28
N GLU A 101 -39.99 -6.76 16.75
CA GLU A 101 -41.29 -7.39 16.79
C GLU A 101 -41.68 -7.77 18.22
N ILE A 102 -42.96 -7.61 18.57
CA ILE A 102 -43.49 -8.01 19.88
C ILE A 102 -43.23 -9.48 20.18
N LYS A 103 -43.13 -10.36 19.17
CA LYS A 103 -42.79 -11.79 19.34
C LYS A 103 -41.49 -12.03 20.10
N GLN A 104 -40.50 -11.15 19.94
CA GLN A 104 -39.22 -11.20 20.67
C GLN A 104 -39.34 -10.70 22.13
N VAL A 105 -40.48 -10.09 22.47
CA VAL A 105 -40.77 -9.41 23.74
C VAL A 105 -41.97 -10.07 24.47
N VAL A 106 -42.55 -11.15 23.94
CA VAL A 106 -43.70 -11.88 24.54
C VAL A 106 -43.37 -12.44 25.93
N SER A 107 -42.11 -12.75 26.20
CA SER A 107 -41.64 -13.12 27.55
C SER A 107 -41.89 -12.00 28.58
N ARG A 108 -41.69 -10.74 28.18
CA ARG A 108 -41.88 -9.55 29.06
C ARG A 108 -43.34 -9.20 29.30
N LEU A 109 -44.26 -9.62 28.42
CA LEU A 109 -45.71 -9.49 28.66
C LEU A 109 -46.16 -10.22 29.93
N ALA A 110 -45.46 -11.27 30.35
CA ALA A 110 -45.82 -12.04 31.54
C ALA A 110 -45.41 -11.37 32.86
N GLU A 111 -44.40 -10.50 32.85
CA GLU A 111 -43.75 -9.90 34.03
C GLU A 111 -44.42 -8.58 34.44
N ASP A 112 -44.76 -8.38 35.72
CA ASP A 112 -45.46 -7.17 36.22
C ASP A 112 -44.49 -6.07 36.71
N THR A 113 -43.24 -6.07 36.23
CA THR A 113 -42.20 -5.11 36.62
C THR A 113 -42.20 -3.87 35.74
N ILE A 114 -41.94 -2.70 36.35
CA ILE A 114 -41.67 -1.45 35.62
C ILE A 114 -40.29 -1.58 34.96
N GLU A 115 -40.25 -1.64 33.63
CA GLU A 115 -39.00 -1.67 32.87
C GLU A 115 -38.51 -0.23 32.62
N LEU A 116 -37.35 0.11 33.19
CA LEU A 116 -36.61 1.31 32.79
C LEU A 116 -35.76 0.96 31.58
N HIS A 117 -35.97 1.67 30.47
CA HIS A 117 -35.19 1.49 29.25
C HIS A 117 -34.11 2.55 29.15
N VAL A 118 -32.86 2.11 29.03
CA VAL A 118 -31.74 3.00 28.69
C VAL A 118 -31.74 3.16 27.18
N VAL A 119 -31.98 4.38 26.71
CA VAL A 119 -31.86 4.71 25.29
C VAL A 119 -30.39 4.94 24.97
N PRO A 120 -29.84 4.28 23.94
CA PRO A 120 -28.47 4.55 23.50
C PRO A 120 -28.37 5.99 22.98
N MET A 121 -27.43 6.75 23.54
CA MET A 121 -27.12 8.12 23.13
C MET A 121 -25.61 8.24 22.94
N LYS A 122 -25.18 8.38 21.69
CA LYS A 122 -23.78 8.67 21.34
C LYS A 122 -23.55 10.18 21.19
N TYR A 123 -24.54 10.89 20.67
CA TYR A 123 -24.53 12.33 20.46
C TYR A 123 -25.97 12.86 20.49
N THR A 124 -26.13 14.18 20.59
CA THR A 124 -27.43 14.85 20.40
C THR A 124 -27.59 15.18 18.93
N ALA A 125 -28.51 14.49 18.25
CA ALA A 125 -28.74 14.69 16.82
C ALA A 125 -29.35 16.06 16.52
N GLN A 126 -28.89 16.66 15.42
CA GLN A 126 -29.49 17.84 14.79
C GLN A 126 -30.35 17.45 13.59
N PHE A 127 -30.14 16.27 13.02
CA PHE A 127 -30.83 15.76 11.85
C PHE A 127 -31.59 14.44 12.16
N PRO A 128 -32.86 14.29 11.74
CA PRO A 128 -33.63 13.08 11.96
C PRO A 128 -32.99 11.80 11.40
N PHE A 129 -32.75 10.81 12.25
CA PHE A 129 -32.27 9.48 11.87
C PHE A 129 -30.95 9.49 11.08
N SER A 130 -30.11 10.51 11.27
CA SER A 130 -28.84 10.71 10.56
C SER A 130 -27.96 9.47 10.52
N HIS A 131 -27.81 8.77 11.66
CA HIS A 131 -27.00 7.56 11.76
C HIS A 131 -27.54 6.39 10.92
N LEU A 132 -28.86 6.21 10.88
CA LEU A 132 -29.51 5.15 10.11
C LEU A 132 -29.39 5.43 8.63
N LEU A 133 -29.55 6.70 8.24
CA LEU A 133 -29.41 7.15 6.86
C LEU A 133 -27.98 6.97 6.36
N HIS A 134 -26.98 7.34 7.17
CA HIS A 134 -25.58 7.11 6.84
C HIS A 134 -25.33 5.62 6.56
N ARG A 135 -25.75 4.72 7.45
CA ARG A 135 -25.59 3.27 7.23
C ARG A 135 -26.33 2.75 6.00
N LEU A 136 -27.55 3.25 5.76
CA LEU A 136 -28.32 2.88 4.57
C LEU A 136 -27.57 3.31 3.30
N CYS A 137 -27.14 4.57 3.22
CA CYS A 137 -26.42 5.12 2.07
C CYS A 137 -25.10 4.38 1.82
N GLN A 138 -24.29 4.14 2.85
CA GLN A 138 -23.04 3.38 2.74
C GLN A 138 -23.28 1.96 2.22
N LYS A 139 -24.31 1.28 2.72
CA LYS A 139 -24.69 -0.05 2.22
C LYS A 139 -25.09 -0.01 0.74
N GLN A 140 -25.88 0.98 0.33
CA GLN A 140 -26.29 1.12 -1.08
C GLN A 140 -25.11 1.43 -2.00
N LEU A 141 -24.18 2.28 -1.55
CA LEU A 141 -22.97 2.61 -2.28
C LEU A 141 -22.11 1.36 -2.51
N VAL A 142 -21.84 0.59 -1.46
CA VAL A 142 -21.03 -0.63 -1.52
C VAL A 142 -21.71 -1.74 -2.34
N ASP A 143 -22.96 -2.06 -2.04
CA ASP A 143 -23.59 -3.28 -2.56
C ASP A 143 -24.11 -3.10 -4.00
N GLN A 144 -24.59 -1.91 -4.36
CA GLN A 144 -25.39 -1.72 -5.58
C GLN A 144 -24.81 -0.70 -6.57
N ILE A 145 -24.22 0.40 -6.07
CA ILE A 145 -23.84 1.53 -6.92
C ILE A 145 -22.42 1.38 -7.44
N VAL A 146 -21.44 1.16 -6.56
CA VAL A 146 -20.02 1.08 -6.95
C VAL A 146 -19.75 -0.16 -7.81
N ASN A 147 -20.44 -1.27 -7.53
CA ASN A 147 -20.37 -2.51 -8.32
C ASN A 147 -21.25 -2.48 -9.58
N ASN A 148 -21.87 -1.34 -9.91
CA ASN A 148 -22.68 -1.23 -11.11
C ASN A 148 -21.78 -1.34 -12.36
N PRO A 149 -22.11 -2.17 -13.37
CA PRO A 149 -21.29 -2.32 -14.57
C PRO A 149 -20.97 -1.01 -15.30
N LYS A 150 -21.84 0.01 -15.22
CA LYS A 150 -21.58 1.32 -15.82
C LYS A 150 -20.53 2.13 -15.06
N ILE A 151 -20.42 1.94 -13.75
CA ILE A 151 -19.40 2.54 -12.89
C ILE A 151 -18.10 1.72 -12.95
N MET A 152 -18.19 0.39 -13.01
CA MET A 152 -17.05 -0.50 -13.22
C MET A 152 -16.46 -0.37 -14.63
N ALA A 153 -17.27 -0.08 -15.66
CA ALA A 153 -16.77 0.17 -17.01
C ALA A 153 -15.85 1.40 -17.07
N LEU A 154 -16.00 2.37 -16.15
CA LEU A 154 -15.05 3.47 -16.00
C LEU A 154 -13.69 3.02 -15.45
N ASP A 155 -13.58 1.82 -14.85
CA ASP A 155 -12.30 1.17 -14.55
C ASP A 155 -11.74 0.38 -15.74
N GLU A 156 -12.60 -0.17 -16.61
CA GLU A 156 -12.22 -1.10 -17.69
C GLU A 156 -11.91 -0.45 -19.04
N THR A 157 -12.36 0.78 -19.31
CA THR A 157 -11.91 1.54 -20.50
C THR A 157 -10.40 1.81 -20.52
N ILE A 158 -9.67 1.43 -19.46
CA ILE A 158 -8.21 1.49 -19.34
C ILE A 158 -7.54 0.19 -19.82
N LYS A 159 -8.28 -0.91 -20.06
CA LYS A 159 -7.69 -2.22 -20.40
C LYS A 159 -7.99 -2.73 -21.82
N ILE A 160 -8.85 -2.07 -22.59
CA ILE A 160 -9.21 -2.50 -23.95
C ILE A 160 -9.01 -1.36 -24.94
N GLU A 161 -7.77 -0.86 -25.04
CA GLU A 161 -7.28 -0.24 -26.27
C GLU A 161 -5.94 -0.85 -26.64
N ASP A 162 -5.94 -2.18 -26.74
CA ASP A 162 -5.03 -2.92 -27.60
C ASP A 162 -5.82 -4.08 -28.21
N VAL A 163 -5.90 -4.09 -29.55
CA VAL A 163 -6.33 -5.22 -30.41
C VAL A 163 -7.84 -5.45 -30.58
N LYS A 164 -8.49 -4.72 -31.51
CA LYS A 164 -8.94 -5.23 -32.83
C LYS A 164 -9.96 -4.31 -33.52
N THR A 165 -9.56 -3.87 -34.71
CA THR A 165 -10.38 -3.46 -35.84
C THR A 165 -11.44 -4.50 -36.16
N GLU A 166 -12.71 -4.10 -36.30
CA GLU A 166 -13.52 -4.34 -37.52
C GLU A 166 -14.88 -3.63 -37.46
N GLU A 167 -15.39 -3.36 -38.65
CA GLU A 167 -16.40 -2.38 -39.05
C GLU A 167 -17.84 -2.72 -38.61
N ILE A 168 -18.72 -1.69 -38.57
CA ILE A 168 -19.89 -1.60 -39.47
C ILE A 168 -20.44 -0.15 -39.46
N LYS A 169 -20.58 0.37 -40.69
CA LYS A 169 -21.11 1.67 -41.15
C LYS A 169 -22.61 1.79 -40.83
N MET A 170 -23.21 2.97 -40.61
CA MET A 170 -23.67 4.01 -41.56
C MET A 170 -24.49 4.98 -40.68
N GLU A 171 -24.46 6.31 -40.78
CA GLU A 171 -24.83 7.13 -41.94
C GLU A 171 -24.35 8.58 -41.74
N GLU A 172 -23.89 9.18 -42.85
CA GLU A 172 -23.33 10.52 -42.96
C GLU A 172 -24.41 11.61 -43.07
N LYS A 173 -24.11 12.83 -42.58
CA LYS A 173 -24.09 14.01 -43.45
C LYS A 173 -23.35 15.23 -42.86
N LYS A 174 -22.11 15.36 -43.35
CA LYS A 174 -21.37 16.56 -43.85
C LYS A 174 -21.61 17.92 -43.18
N THR A 175 -20.52 18.52 -42.68
CA THR A 175 -19.76 19.55 -43.45
C THR A 175 -18.26 19.51 -43.07
N GLU A 176 -17.39 19.46 -44.09
CA GLU A 176 -15.92 19.59 -44.15
C GLU A 176 -15.43 20.96 -43.64
N GLU A 177 -14.17 21.29 -43.32
CA GLU A 177 -12.83 20.67 -43.15
C GLU A 177 -11.95 21.80 -42.55
N ILE A 178 -10.95 21.47 -41.74
CA ILE A 178 -9.54 21.88 -41.91
C ILE A 178 -8.71 21.14 -40.86
N LYS A 179 -7.69 20.45 -41.37
CA LYS A 179 -6.76 19.56 -40.67
C LYS A 179 -5.72 20.33 -39.87
N THR A 180 -5.36 19.81 -38.69
CA THR A 180 -3.97 19.80 -38.22
C THR A 180 -3.81 18.54 -37.35
N GLU A 181 -2.84 17.71 -37.73
CA GLU A 181 -2.53 16.44 -37.08
C GLU A 181 -1.90 16.69 -35.70
N ASP A 182 -2.63 16.40 -34.64
CA ASP A 182 -2.07 16.18 -33.30
C ASP A 182 -2.12 14.69 -32.99
N LYS A 183 -0.94 14.06 -32.92
CA LYS A 183 -0.75 12.75 -32.30
C LYS A 183 -0.72 12.95 -30.78
N SER A 184 -1.90 12.97 -30.16
CA SER A 184 -2.06 12.84 -28.72
C SER A 184 -2.24 11.36 -28.36
N GLN A 185 -1.20 10.75 -27.78
CA GLN A 185 -1.36 9.53 -26.97
C GLN A 185 -1.57 9.97 -25.53
N SER A 186 -2.76 9.64 -25.02
CA SER A 186 -3.33 10.02 -23.73
C SER A 186 -2.88 9.10 -22.59
N ILE A 187 -2.71 9.66 -21.39
CA ILE A 187 -2.95 8.93 -20.13
C ILE A 187 -3.55 9.90 -19.10
N THR A 188 -4.88 9.92 -18.97
CA THR A 188 -5.62 10.56 -17.87
C THR A 188 -5.95 9.51 -16.80
N LYS A 189 -5.18 9.44 -15.71
CA LYS A 189 -5.52 8.64 -14.52
C LYS A 189 -6.25 9.43 -13.42
N ALA A 190 -6.26 10.78 -13.50
CA ALA A 190 -6.77 11.64 -12.44
C ALA A 190 -8.26 12.04 -12.61
N GLY A 191 -8.87 11.78 -13.77
CA GLY A 191 -10.28 12.10 -14.05
C GLY A 191 -11.28 11.08 -13.52
N ASP A 192 -10.84 9.90 -13.10
CA ASP A 192 -11.72 8.74 -12.93
C ASP A 192 -12.42 8.73 -11.57
N LYS A 193 -11.75 9.17 -10.51
CA LYS A 193 -12.30 9.11 -9.14
C LYS A 193 -13.42 10.12 -8.92
N SER A 194 -13.20 11.41 -9.22
CA SER A 194 -14.24 12.44 -9.13
C SER A 194 -15.42 12.17 -10.08
N THR A 195 -15.17 11.66 -11.30
CA THR A 195 -16.24 11.29 -12.23
C THR A 195 -17.10 10.15 -11.69
N LYS A 196 -16.48 9.10 -11.12
CA LYS A 196 -17.19 8.01 -10.45
C LYS A 196 -17.98 8.49 -9.25
N ALA A 197 -17.40 9.37 -8.43
CA ALA A 197 -18.11 9.96 -7.30
C ALA A 197 -19.34 10.75 -7.80
N MET A 198 -19.20 11.60 -8.82
CA MET A 198 -20.33 12.36 -9.36
C MET A 198 -21.44 11.44 -9.94
N GLN A 199 -21.08 10.36 -10.64
CA GLN A 199 -22.07 9.42 -11.16
C GLN A 199 -22.74 8.58 -10.07
N SER A 200 -21.97 8.16 -9.06
CA SER A 200 -22.49 7.42 -7.90
C SER A 200 -23.45 8.28 -7.10
N ALA A 201 -23.16 9.58 -6.95
CA ALA A 201 -24.05 10.52 -6.27
C ALA A 201 -25.40 10.64 -7.00
N LYS A 202 -25.40 10.74 -8.33
CA LYS A 202 -26.65 10.75 -9.14
C LYS A 202 -27.48 9.48 -8.96
N LEU A 203 -26.83 8.32 -8.91
CA LEU A 203 -27.51 7.05 -8.65
C LEU A 203 -28.05 6.97 -7.23
N LEU A 204 -27.29 7.46 -6.25
CA LEU A 204 -27.72 7.51 -4.86
C LEU A 204 -28.93 8.44 -4.69
N THR A 205 -28.99 9.56 -5.39
CA THR A 205 -30.18 10.43 -5.45
C THR A 205 -31.43 9.68 -5.94
N ILE A 206 -31.29 8.79 -6.93
CA ILE A 206 -32.40 7.96 -7.42
C ILE A 206 -32.85 6.96 -6.35
N VAL A 207 -31.90 6.33 -5.64
CA VAL A 207 -32.22 5.40 -4.55
C VAL A 207 -32.92 6.14 -3.39
N LEU A 208 -32.46 7.35 -3.07
CA LEU A 208 -33.05 8.18 -2.03
C LEU A 208 -34.39 8.83 -2.45
N ALA A 209 -34.81 8.70 -3.71
CA ALA A 209 -36.11 9.22 -4.16
C ALA A 209 -37.31 8.56 -3.47
N GLU A 210 -37.14 7.38 -2.84
CA GLU A 210 -38.13 6.80 -1.91
C GLU A 210 -38.47 7.76 -0.77
N PHE A 211 -37.53 8.64 -0.42
CA PHE A 211 -37.66 9.69 0.58
C PHE A 211 -37.63 11.05 -0.10
N SER A 212 -38.72 11.45 -0.75
CA SER A 212 -38.78 12.69 -1.56
C SER A 212 -38.19 13.92 -0.86
N SER A 213 -38.40 14.06 0.45
CA SER A 213 -37.87 15.16 1.26
C SER A 213 -36.34 15.17 1.47
N LEU A 214 -35.63 14.05 1.24
CA LEU A 214 -34.18 13.97 1.39
C LEU A 214 -33.41 14.53 0.18
N ASN A 215 -34.01 14.47 -1.01
CA ASN A 215 -33.40 14.99 -2.23
C ASN A 215 -33.51 16.51 -2.35
N ASP A 216 -34.52 17.09 -1.72
CA ASP A 216 -34.79 18.53 -1.72
C ASP A 216 -34.23 19.24 -0.48
N CYS A 217 -33.41 18.55 0.33
CA CYS A 217 -32.80 19.10 1.53
C CYS A 217 -32.06 20.42 1.27
N SER A 218 -32.39 21.45 2.05
CA SER A 218 -31.62 22.69 2.07
C SER A 218 -30.16 22.46 2.47
N GLU A 219 -29.28 23.38 2.08
CA GLU A 219 -27.86 23.29 2.43
C GLU A 219 -27.68 23.26 3.95
N GLU A 220 -28.41 24.11 4.69
CA GLU A 220 -28.38 24.18 6.15
C GLU A 220 -28.73 22.84 6.81
N THR A 221 -29.79 22.19 6.34
CA THR A 221 -30.21 20.86 6.78
C THR A 221 -29.16 19.79 6.45
N CYS A 222 -28.50 19.88 5.29
CA CYS A 222 -27.35 19.01 4.98
C CYS A 222 -26.15 19.25 5.90
N GLN A 223 -25.91 20.48 6.36
CA GLN A 223 -24.85 20.77 7.34
C GLN A 223 -25.13 20.11 8.69
N MET A 224 -26.39 20.12 9.14
CA MET A 224 -26.81 19.40 10.34
C MET A 224 -26.57 17.89 10.20
N TYR A 225 -26.93 17.32 9.04
CA TYR A 225 -26.66 15.92 8.73
C TYR A 225 -25.17 15.57 8.81
N VAL A 226 -24.30 16.32 8.12
CA VAL A 226 -22.86 16.08 8.11
C VAL A 226 -22.26 16.21 9.53
N THR A 227 -22.75 17.15 10.33
CA THR A 227 -22.34 17.32 11.72
C THR A 227 -22.64 16.06 12.54
N ASP A 228 -23.86 15.54 12.43
CA ASP A 228 -24.27 14.31 13.12
C ASP A 228 -23.43 13.10 12.67
N VAL A 229 -23.16 12.95 11.36
CA VAL A 229 -22.34 11.86 10.83
C VAL A 229 -20.91 11.95 11.36
N ILE A 230 -20.33 13.15 11.44
CA ILE A 230 -19.01 13.37 12.03
C ILE A 230 -19.01 12.95 13.51
N MET A 231 -20.02 13.37 14.28
CA MET A 231 -20.15 13.07 15.71
C MET A 231 -20.35 11.56 15.96
N GLU A 232 -21.06 10.86 15.09
CA GLU A 232 -21.23 9.40 15.19
C GLU A 232 -19.92 8.67 14.86
N THR A 233 -19.27 9.09 13.77
CA THR A 233 -18.16 8.34 13.17
C THR A 233 -16.85 8.61 13.89
N PHE A 234 -16.67 9.84 14.39
CA PHE A 234 -15.42 10.33 14.95
C PHE A 234 -15.60 10.82 16.38
N SER A 235 -14.84 10.25 17.31
CA SER A 235 -14.79 10.73 18.70
C SER A 235 -13.87 11.95 18.80
N ILE A 236 -14.35 13.13 18.38
CA ILE A 236 -13.56 14.37 18.31
C ILE A 236 -14.22 15.55 19.05
N PRO A 237 -13.43 16.53 19.54
CA PRO A 237 -13.96 17.74 20.17
C PRO A 237 -14.85 18.59 19.25
N ILE A 238 -15.87 19.25 19.81
CA ILE A 238 -16.89 20.01 19.07
C ILE A 238 -16.29 21.12 18.18
N ASN A 239 -15.20 21.76 18.61
CA ASN A 239 -14.50 22.77 17.81
C ASN A 239 -13.85 22.19 16.54
N VAL A 240 -13.40 20.92 16.58
CA VAL A 240 -12.87 20.21 15.41
C VAL A 240 -13.99 19.79 14.47
N VAL A 241 -15.16 19.41 15.02
CA VAL A 241 -16.34 18.99 14.25
C VAL A 241 -16.76 20.08 13.27
N SER A 242 -16.78 21.35 13.70
CA SER A 242 -17.15 22.46 12.82
C SER A 242 -16.18 22.65 11.65
N LEU A 243 -14.87 22.51 11.89
CA LEU A 243 -13.85 22.63 10.84
C LEU A 243 -13.90 21.44 9.88
N LEU A 244 -14.06 20.22 10.41
CA LEU A 244 -14.16 19.01 9.59
C LEU A 244 -15.42 19.03 8.72
N LYS A 245 -16.54 19.53 9.26
CA LYS A 245 -17.75 19.78 8.50
C LYS A 245 -17.48 20.70 7.32
N ASP A 246 -16.85 21.85 7.56
CA ASP A 246 -16.51 22.80 6.50
C ASP A 246 -15.59 22.17 5.43
N ILE A 247 -14.62 21.34 5.83
CA ILE A 247 -13.74 20.59 4.92
C ILE A 247 -14.56 19.62 4.06
N ILE A 248 -15.42 18.80 4.66
CA ILE A 248 -16.26 17.82 3.95
C ILE A 248 -17.19 18.53 2.96
N LEU A 249 -17.81 19.65 3.37
CA LEU A 249 -18.68 20.43 2.49
C LEU A 249 -17.91 21.07 1.34
N CYS A 250 -16.68 21.57 1.59
CA CYS A 250 -15.83 22.08 0.52
C CYS A 250 -15.49 20.99 -0.50
N ILE A 251 -15.07 19.80 -0.03
CA ILE A 251 -14.79 18.64 -0.92
C ILE A 251 -16.06 18.25 -1.69
N THR A 252 -17.22 18.23 -1.03
CA THR A 252 -18.53 17.93 -1.65
C THR A 252 -18.85 18.89 -2.78
N CYS A 253 -18.74 20.20 -2.53
CA CYS A 253 -18.94 21.20 -3.57
C CYS A 253 -17.91 21.08 -4.71
N THR A 254 -16.64 20.82 -4.40
CA THR A 254 -15.60 20.70 -5.42
C THR A 254 -15.79 19.46 -6.30
N VAL A 255 -16.22 18.34 -5.74
CA VAL A 255 -16.43 17.08 -6.47
C VAL A 255 -17.76 17.08 -7.23
N CYS A 256 -18.84 17.44 -6.56
CA CYS A 256 -20.22 17.25 -7.05
C CYS A 256 -20.88 18.54 -7.54
N GLY A 257 -20.30 19.71 -7.28
CA GLY A 257 -20.83 21.02 -7.67
C GLY A 257 -21.94 21.59 -6.79
N SER A 258 -22.54 20.76 -5.91
CA SER A 258 -23.59 21.17 -4.99
C SER A 258 -23.58 20.35 -3.70
N ILE A 259 -24.20 20.88 -2.65
CA ILE A 259 -24.42 20.17 -1.39
C ILE A 259 -25.79 19.50 -1.44
N SER A 260 -25.80 18.19 -1.25
CA SER A 260 -26.99 17.37 -1.04
C SER A 260 -26.59 16.16 -0.19
N LEU A 261 -27.55 15.49 0.44
CA LEU A 261 -27.27 14.32 1.26
C LEU A 261 -26.55 13.21 0.48
N ALA A 262 -27.01 12.96 -0.76
CA ALA A 262 -26.38 11.99 -1.66
C ALA A 262 -24.93 12.37 -2.00
N ASN A 263 -24.67 13.65 -2.27
CA ASN A 263 -23.32 14.13 -2.59
C ASN A 263 -22.39 14.02 -1.36
N CYS A 264 -22.86 14.40 -0.17
CA CYS A 264 -22.09 14.28 1.07
C CYS A 264 -21.71 12.83 1.37
N GLU A 265 -22.67 11.90 1.27
CA GLU A 265 -22.42 10.47 1.48
C GLU A 265 -21.43 9.88 0.47
N THR A 266 -21.57 10.28 -0.78
CA THR A 266 -20.68 9.82 -1.84
C THR A 266 -19.25 10.35 -1.63
N VAL A 267 -19.09 11.58 -1.16
CA VAL A 267 -17.78 12.13 -0.80
C VAL A 267 -17.19 11.43 0.41
N LEU A 268 -17.98 11.18 1.46
CA LEU A 268 -17.53 10.42 2.63
C LEU A 268 -17.06 9.01 2.25
N TYR A 269 -17.69 8.38 1.26
CA TYR A 269 -17.28 7.07 0.75
C TYR A 269 -16.00 7.14 -0.10
N PHE A 270 -15.97 7.94 -1.17
CA PHE A 270 -14.83 7.96 -2.10
C PHE A 270 -13.61 8.70 -1.55
N TYR A 271 -13.82 9.75 -0.75
CA TYR A 271 -12.77 10.62 -0.22
C TYR A 271 -12.60 10.49 1.31
N GLY A 272 -13.18 9.45 1.92
CA GLY A 272 -13.03 9.13 3.34
C GLY A 272 -11.56 9.09 3.78
N ASP A 273 -10.66 8.53 2.97
CA ASP A 273 -9.22 8.50 3.28
C ASP A 273 -8.62 9.90 3.49
N ALA A 274 -9.02 10.88 2.67
CA ALA A 274 -8.56 12.27 2.79
C ALA A 274 -9.16 12.94 4.03
N VAL A 275 -10.45 12.71 4.30
CA VAL A 275 -11.13 13.18 5.52
C VAL A 275 -10.44 12.62 6.78
N MET A 276 -10.09 11.34 6.78
CA MET A 276 -9.32 10.70 7.85
C MET A 276 -7.94 11.31 8.06
N GLN A 277 -7.30 11.80 7.00
CA GLN A 277 -6.02 12.51 7.14
C GLN A 277 -6.20 13.85 7.85
N TYR A 278 -7.28 14.60 7.59
CA TYR A 278 -7.55 15.82 8.36
C TYR A 278 -7.77 15.52 9.85
N ILE A 279 -8.48 14.46 10.18
CA ILE A 279 -8.63 14.02 11.59
C ILE A 279 -7.27 13.69 12.21
N THR A 280 -6.41 12.99 11.45
CA THR A 280 -5.04 12.71 11.87
C THR A 280 -4.28 14.00 12.14
N ILE A 281 -4.38 14.99 11.26
CA ILE A 281 -3.75 16.31 11.44
C ILE A 281 -4.29 17.01 12.69
N PHE A 282 -5.61 17.03 12.89
CA PHE A 282 -6.22 17.63 14.08
C PHE A 282 -5.76 16.95 15.38
N SER A 283 -5.55 15.62 15.37
CA SER A 283 -5.02 14.89 16.53
C SER A 283 -3.58 15.26 16.90
N LEU A 284 -2.83 15.89 15.98
CA LEU A 284 -1.48 16.38 16.23
C LEU A 284 -1.46 17.78 16.84
N ILE A 285 -2.59 18.49 16.86
CA ILE A 285 -2.73 19.83 17.44
C ILE A 285 -3.09 19.70 18.93
N LYS A 286 -2.41 20.45 19.80
CA LYS A 286 -2.73 20.46 21.24
C LYS A 286 -4.12 21.08 21.45
N GLU A 287 -4.96 20.48 22.30
CA GLU A 287 -6.37 20.87 22.49
C GLU A 287 -6.57 22.37 22.82
N ALA A 288 -5.64 22.98 23.56
CA ALA A 288 -5.67 24.41 23.89
C ALA A 288 -5.52 25.33 22.65
N ASP A 289 -4.79 24.87 21.63
CA ASP A 289 -4.43 25.67 20.46
C ASP A 289 -5.48 25.62 19.35
N VAL A 290 -6.29 24.56 19.28
CA VAL A 290 -7.39 24.43 18.29
C VAL A 290 -8.43 25.55 18.49
N SER A 291 -8.59 26.02 19.74
CA SER A 291 -9.52 27.12 20.06
C SER A 291 -8.94 28.51 19.75
N GLN A 292 -7.61 28.65 19.68
CA GLN A 292 -6.90 29.91 19.41
C GLN A 292 -6.47 30.06 17.95
N SER A 293 -6.32 28.94 17.20
CA SER A 293 -6.15 28.97 15.75
C SER A 293 -7.43 29.52 15.12
N ARG A 294 -7.46 30.85 14.93
CA ARG A 294 -8.46 31.53 14.10
C ARG A 294 -8.26 31.09 12.65
N ILE A 295 -8.62 29.86 12.32
CA ILE A 295 -8.79 29.39 10.95
C ILE A 295 -10.02 30.16 10.44
N SER A 296 -9.76 31.34 9.88
CA SER A 296 -10.80 32.26 9.44
C SER A 296 -11.34 31.74 8.13
N VAL A 297 -12.56 31.25 8.19
CA VAL A 297 -13.21 30.69 7.01
C VAL A 297 -13.86 31.82 6.21
N GLU A 298 -13.11 32.43 5.30
CA GLU A 298 -13.65 33.43 4.37
C GLU A 298 -14.65 32.76 3.41
N LYS A 299 -15.94 33.07 3.60
CA LYS A 299 -17.04 32.53 2.77
C LYS A 299 -17.07 33.05 1.34
N THR A 300 -16.23 34.03 0.99
CA THR A 300 -16.17 34.66 -0.33
C THR A 300 -15.35 33.87 -1.34
N LEU A 301 -14.53 32.92 -0.89
CA LEU A 301 -13.71 32.07 -1.74
C LEU A 301 -14.52 30.95 -2.40
N SER A 302 -14.06 30.46 -3.54
CA SER A 302 -14.61 29.23 -4.12
C SER A 302 -14.42 28.07 -3.13
N PRO A 303 -15.29 27.02 -3.16
CA PRO A 303 -15.16 25.89 -2.24
C PRO A 303 -13.78 25.23 -2.26
N PHE A 304 -13.15 25.16 -3.45
CA PHE A 304 -11.82 24.60 -3.60
C PHE A 304 -10.73 25.52 -3.02
N ASP A 305 -10.80 26.83 -3.25
CA ASP A 305 -9.86 27.79 -2.68
C ASP A 305 -9.99 27.90 -1.16
N ARG A 306 -11.24 27.79 -0.66
CA ARG A 306 -11.54 27.72 0.77
C ARG A 306 -10.93 26.47 1.41
N LEU A 307 -11.01 25.31 0.75
CA LEU A 307 -10.35 24.08 1.20
C LEU A 307 -8.82 24.26 1.25
N ALA A 308 -8.23 24.80 0.17
CA ALA A 308 -6.80 25.08 0.11
C ALA A 308 -6.37 26.04 1.23
N ARG A 309 -7.18 27.07 1.51
CA ARG A 309 -6.91 28.03 2.57
C ARG A 309 -6.97 27.42 3.96
N ILE A 310 -8.01 26.64 4.27
CA ILE A 310 -8.12 25.92 5.55
C ILE A 310 -6.89 25.03 5.76
N THR A 311 -6.49 24.30 4.72
CA THR A 311 -5.32 23.40 4.77
C THR A 311 -4.02 24.17 4.97
N ASN A 312 -3.89 25.33 4.33
CA ASN A 312 -2.73 26.21 4.46
C ASN A 312 -2.62 26.79 5.88
N ASP A 313 -3.75 27.23 6.46
CA ASP A 313 -3.77 27.71 7.84
C ASP A 313 -3.38 26.58 8.83
N LEU A 314 -3.79 25.33 8.56
CA LEU A 314 -3.32 24.16 9.31
C LEU A 314 -1.81 23.93 9.15
N CYS A 315 -1.27 23.98 7.94
CA CYS A 315 0.17 23.82 7.70
C CYS A 315 1.00 24.92 8.37
N GLN A 316 0.48 26.15 8.42
CA GLN A 316 1.12 27.28 9.08
C GLN A 316 1.26 27.08 10.59
N TYR A 317 0.28 26.43 11.24
CA TYR A 317 0.39 26.05 12.66
C TYR A 317 1.63 25.19 12.91
N PHE A 318 1.87 24.17 12.08
CA PHE A 318 3.01 23.26 12.24
C PHE A 318 4.36 23.88 11.89
N SER A 319 4.36 24.94 11.08
CA SER A 319 5.59 25.64 10.68
C SER A 319 6.31 26.30 11.86
N ASN A 320 5.59 26.60 12.96
CA ASN A 320 6.09 27.29 14.15
C ASN A 320 6.34 26.39 15.36
N ILE A 321 6.26 25.05 15.21
CA ILE A 321 6.43 24.11 16.33
C ILE A 321 7.91 24.04 16.77
N ASN A 322 8.11 23.86 18.08
CA ASN A 322 9.42 23.66 18.69
C ASN A 322 10.12 22.41 18.12
N ILE A 323 11.44 22.52 17.92
CA ILE A 323 12.33 21.55 17.30
C ILE A 323 12.30 20.16 17.98
N ASP A 324 12.07 20.08 19.30
CA ASP A 324 12.10 18.82 20.05
C ASP A 324 10.87 17.92 19.80
N GLU A 325 9.68 18.50 19.58
CA GLU A 325 8.46 17.76 19.18
C GLU A 325 8.38 17.55 17.66
N PHE A 326 9.23 18.26 16.92
CA PHE A 326 9.13 18.41 15.47
C PHE A 326 9.25 17.08 14.72
N ILE A 327 10.21 16.20 15.05
CA ILE A 327 10.49 15.01 14.22
C ILE A 327 9.28 14.06 14.16
N LEU A 328 8.67 13.76 15.31
CA LEU A 328 7.53 12.83 15.41
C LEU A 328 6.25 13.43 14.81
N VAL A 329 5.98 14.70 15.12
CA VAL A 329 4.78 15.40 14.62
C VAL A 329 4.87 15.61 13.10
N MET A 330 6.04 16.03 12.59
CA MET A 330 6.21 16.37 11.18
C MET A 330 6.24 15.15 10.29
N HIS A 331 6.78 14.01 10.74
CA HIS A 331 6.66 12.78 9.97
C HIS A 331 5.19 12.38 9.78
N ARG A 332 4.39 12.40 10.85
CA ARG A 332 2.95 12.08 10.79
C ARG A 332 2.18 13.08 9.94
N LEU A 333 2.47 14.38 10.09
CA LEU A 333 1.89 15.44 9.25
C LEU A 333 2.20 15.19 7.77
N CYS A 334 3.46 14.99 7.42
CA CYS A 334 3.89 14.74 6.04
C CYS A 334 3.20 13.50 5.45
N VAL A 335 3.04 12.42 6.22
CA VAL A 335 2.29 11.24 5.79
C VAL A 335 0.82 11.60 5.52
N ALA A 336 0.16 12.28 6.47
CA ALA A 336 -1.23 12.71 6.33
C ALA A 336 -1.47 13.73 5.21
N MET A 337 -0.47 14.54 4.86
CA MET A 337 -0.57 15.50 3.77
C MET A 337 -0.56 14.84 2.39
N THR A 338 -0.06 13.60 2.25
CA THR A 338 0.05 12.93 0.93
C THR A 338 -1.28 12.80 0.20
N PRO A 339 -2.34 12.21 0.82
CA PRO A 339 -3.64 12.10 0.16
C PRO A 339 -4.31 13.46 -0.08
N ILE A 340 -4.05 14.44 0.80
CA ILE A 340 -4.57 15.81 0.65
C ILE A 340 -3.90 16.52 -0.54
N ILE A 341 -2.58 16.39 -0.72
CA ILE A 341 -1.87 16.95 -1.89
C ILE A 341 -2.36 16.28 -3.18
N SER A 342 -2.56 14.95 -3.16
CA SER A 342 -3.15 14.24 -4.31
C SER A 342 -4.54 14.78 -4.65
N LEU A 343 -5.36 15.08 -3.64
CA LEU A 343 -6.67 15.72 -3.82
C LEU A 343 -6.53 17.12 -4.45
N MET A 344 -5.57 17.92 -3.99
CA MET A 344 -5.31 19.25 -4.56
C MET A 344 -4.93 19.15 -6.04
N PHE A 345 -4.08 18.19 -6.42
CA PHE A 345 -3.71 17.97 -7.82
C PHE A 345 -4.87 17.47 -8.69
N GLU A 346 -5.75 16.64 -8.14
CA GLU A 346 -6.94 16.17 -8.87
C GLU A 346 -7.80 17.36 -9.35
N PHE A 347 -7.96 18.38 -8.52
CA PHE A 347 -8.84 19.52 -8.82
C PHE A 347 -8.13 20.76 -9.38
N SER A 348 -6.84 20.96 -9.12
CA SER A 348 -6.09 22.12 -9.62
C SER A 348 -5.91 22.11 -11.14
N THR A 349 -5.95 20.94 -11.77
CA THR A 349 -5.94 20.82 -13.25
C THR A 349 -7.11 21.56 -13.91
N LYS A 350 -8.21 21.77 -13.18
CA LYS A 350 -9.40 22.51 -13.64
C LYS A 350 -9.37 23.99 -13.25
N HIS A 351 -8.59 24.37 -12.23
CA HIS A 351 -8.60 25.70 -11.63
C HIS A 351 -7.19 26.15 -11.22
N LYS A 352 -6.67 27.21 -11.84
CA LYS A 352 -5.46 27.89 -11.36
C LYS A 352 -5.82 28.77 -10.17
N SER A 353 -5.36 28.37 -8.99
CA SER A 353 -5.66 29.03 -7.71
C SER A 353 -4.38 29.51 -7.04
N ARG A 354 -4.40 30.74 -6.51
CA ARG A 354 -3.28 31.30 -5.75
C ARG A 354 -3.13 30.57 -4.41
N GLU A 355 -4.26 30.22 -3.80
CA GLU A 355 -4.36 29.54 -2.51
C GLU A 355 -3.75 28.14 -2.59
N VAL A 356 -3.98 27.44 -3.71
CA VAL A 356 -3.36 26.12 -3.96
C VAL A 356 -1.84 26.23 -4.14
N GLU A 357 -1.35 27.20 -4.90
CA GLU A 357 0.10 27.40 -5.04
C GLU A 357 0.77 27.74 -3.71
N GLN A 358 0.11 28.56 -2.87
CA GLN A 358 0.59 28.85 -1.52
C GLN A 358 0.63 27.59 -0.65
N LEU A 359 -0.42 26.77 -0.68
CA LEU A 359 -0.46 25.50 0.03
C LEU A 359 0.66 24.55 -0.43
N LEU A 360 0.82 24.35 -1.75
CA LEU A 360 1.86 23.49 -2.30
C LEU A 360 3.26 23.99 -1.93
N SER A 361 3.48 25.31 -1.95
CA SER A 361 4.73 25.94 -1.48
C SER A 361 5.03 25.59 -0.02
N GLN A 362 4.04 25.68 0.87
CA GLN A 362 4.19 25.29 2.27
C GLN A 362 4.44 23.79 2.45
N CYS A 363 3.71 22.93 1.73
CA CYS A 363 3.90 21.49 1.75
C CYS A 363 5.32 21.07 1.36
N ARG A 364 5.84 21.65 0.27
CA ARG A 364 7.23 21.44 -0.19
C ARG A 364 8.22 21.85 0.89
N ALA A 365 8.06 23.04 1.45
CA ALA A 365 8.91 23.55 2.51
C ALA A 365 8.91 22.65 3.76
N ILE A 366 7.75 22.19 4.18
CA ILE A 366 7.56 21.27 5.31
C ILE A 366 8.28 19.93 5.08
N GLU A 367 8.10 19.31 3.91
CA GLU A 367 8.73 18.02 3.58
C GLU A 367 10.25 18.12 3.49
N VAL A 368 10.75 19.16 2.81
CA VAL A 368 12.19 19.37 2.70
C VAL A 368 12.80 19.71 4.05
N ARG A 369 12.10 20.48 4.90
CA ARG A 369 12.53 20.75 6.28
C ARG A 369 12.62 19.46 7.10
N ARG A 370 11.62 18.58 7.00
CA ARG A 370 11.64 17.25 7.64
C ARG A 370 12.83 16.41 7.15
N LEU A 371 13.08 16.39 5.84
CA LEU A 371 14.21 15.68 5.24
C LEU A 371 15.54 16.18 5.81
N CYS A 372 15.71 17.50 5.83
CA CYS A 372 16.92 18.14 6.32
C CYS A 372 17.15 17.81 7.81
N MET A 373 16.10 17.74 8.64
CA MET A 373 16.23 17.30 10.05
C MET A 373 16.62 15.83 10.17
N ALA A 374 16.09 14.95 9.32
CA ALA A 374 16.43 13.53 9.33
C ALA A 374 17.91 13.28 8.97
N HIS A 375 18.48 14.09 8.07
CA HIS A 375 19.85 13.89 7.57
C HIS A 375 20.91 14.73 8.29
N PHE A 376 20.60 15.97 8.68
CA PHE A 376 21.53 16.93 9.29
C PHE A 376 21.37 17.07 10.82
N GLY A 377 20.24 16.63 11.40
CA GLY A 377 19.94 16.81 12.82
C GLY A 377 19.58 18.26 13.19
N LEU A 378 19.45 18.52 14.49
CA LEU A 378 18.95 19.80 15.03
C LEU A 378 19.91 20.98 14.83
N ALA A 379 21.21 20.71 14.72
CA ALA A 379 22.26 21.73 14.61
C ALA A 379 22.25 22.50 13.28
N ALA A 380 21.44 22.06 12.29
CA ALA A 380 21.33 22.65 10.96
C ALA A 380 20.24 23.71 10.83
N PHE A 381 19.57 24.09 11.93
CA PHE A 381 18.32 24.86 11.87
C PHE A 381 18.31 26.10 12.75
N SER A 382 18.71 27.22 12.14
CA SER A 382 18.16 28.55 12.41
C SER A 382 17.16 28.93 11.30
N THR A 383 16.02 29.51 11.67
CA THR A 383 15.01 30.03 10.71
C THR A 383 15.44 31.35 10.04
N GLU A 384 16.64 31.85 10.32
CA GLU A 384 17.17 33.04 9.67
C GLU A 384 17.57 32.72 8.21
N THR A 385 17.17 33.57 7.27
CA THR A 385 17.38 33.42 5.82
C THR A 385 18.85 33.31 5.37
N LYS A 386 19.80 33.49 6.29
CA LYS A 386 21.25 33.35 6.06
C LYS A 386 21.79 31.95 6.37
N ASP A 387 21.01 31.10 7.04
CA ASP A 387 21.41 29.73 7.35
C ASP A 387 21.07 28.76 6.19
N ILE A 388 21.74 27.61 6.12
CA ILE A 388 21.53 26.56 5.11
C ILE A 388 20.05 26.14 5.05
N GLY A 389 19.41 26.02 6.21
CA GLY A 389 17.98 25.72 6.32
C GLY A 389 17.09 26.76 5.63
N GLY A 390 17.41 28.05 5.74
CA GLY A 390 16.70 29.14 5.09
C GLY A 390 16.86 29.15 3.56
N GLN A 391 18.07 28.85 3.07
CA GLN A 391 18.33 28.74 1.62
C GLN A 391 17.57 27.56 1.00
N ILE A 392 17.68 26.38 1.60
CA ILE A 392 16.97 25.18 1.13
C ILE A 392 15.45 25.39 1.19
N HIS A 393 14.94 26.02 2.24
CA HIS A 393 13.54 26.39 2.37
C HIS A 393 13.07 27.28 1.21
N SER A 394 13.81 28.36 0.92
CA SER A 394 13.47 29.26 -0.19
C SER A 394 13.45 28.56 -1.55
N LEU A 395 14.43 27.69 -1.83
CA LEU A 395 14.50 26.93 -3.08
C LEU A 395 13.34 25.94 -3.21
N SER A 396 13.01 25.22 -2.12
CA SER A 396 11.91 24.26 -2.13
C SER A 396 10.53 24.90 -2.34
N SER A 397 10.36 26.15 -1.88
CA SER A 397 9.10 26.89 -1.95
C SER A 397 8.66 27.27 -3.38
N ILE A 398 9.61 27.32 -4.33
CA ILE A 398 9.40 27.67 -5.74
C ILE A 398 8.85 26.46 -6.55
N GLY A 399 9.00 25.25 -6.02
CA GLY A 399 8.70 23.98 -6.68
C GLY A 399 9.97 23.22 -7.07
N LEU A 400 10.05 21.96 -6.65
CA LEU A 400 11.24 21.11 -6.81
C LEU A 400 11.50 20.75 -8.27
N LEU A 401 10.45 20.75 -9.10
CA LEU A 401 10.50 20.44 -10.53
C LEU A 401 10.17 21.65 -11.41
N SER A 402 10.09 22.86 -10.84
CA SER A 402 9.85 24.10 -11.59
C SER A 402 11.00 24.44 -12.56
N SER A 403 12.21 24.00 -12.24
CA SER A 403 13.39 24.07 -13.11
C SER A 403 14.34 22.90 -12.79
N ASP A 404 15.09 22.48 -13.79
CA ASP A 404 16.15 21.47 -13.67
C ASP A 404 17.33 21.89 -12.78
N GLU A 405 17.36 23.15 -12.31
CA GLU A 405 18.39 23.69 -11.42
C GLU A 405 17.99 23.75 -9.94
N VAL A 406 16.70 23.57 -9.59
CA VAL A 406 16.25 23.69 -8.19
C VAL A 406 16.85 22.59 -7.32
N ILE A 407 16.70 21.32 -7.72
CA ILE A 407 17.28 20.18 -7.01
C ILE A 407 18.81 20.26 -6.96
N PRO A 408 19.55 20.50 -8.07
CA PRO A 408 20.98 20.78 -8.02
C PRO A 408 21.38 21.90 -7.06
N SER A 409 20.61 22.99 -6.99
CA SER A 409 20.87 24.09 -6.07
C SER A 409 20.68 23.69 -4.61
N ILE A 410 19.65 22.89 -4.30
CA ILE A 410 19.45 22.31 -2.97
C ILE A 410 20.61 21.40 -2.59
N LEU A 411 21.07 20.55 -3.52
CA LEU A 411 22.22 19.67 -3.32
C LEU A 411 23.52 20.43 -3.05
N LYS A 412 23.75 21.54 -3.78
CA LYS A 412 24.90 22.42 -3.57
C LYS A 412 24.83 23.16 -2.23
N ALA A 413 23.65 23.62 -1.82
CA ALA A 413 23.43 24.24 -0.51
C ALA A 413 23.65 23.23 0.62
N ALA A 414 23.13 22.01 0.48
CA ALA A 414 23.34 20.91 1.41
C ALA A 414 24.81 20.51 1.52
N GLU A 415 25.56 20.50 0.41
CA GLU A 415 27.00 20.24 0.42
C GLU A 415 27.79 21.33 1.13
N SER A 416 27.49 22.59 0.79
CA SER A 416 28.15 23.77 1.37
C SER A 416 27.96 23.88 2.89
N SER A 417 26.97 23.18 3.44
CA SER A 417 26.72 23.11 4.88
C SER A 417 27.80 22.41 5.68
N GLY A 418 28.52 21.46 5.07
CA GLY A 418 29.45 20.56 5.78
C GLY A 418 28.78 19.62 6.82
N LEU A 419 27.46 19.69 7.00
CA LEU A 419 26.71 18.88 7.99
C LEU A 419 26.37 17.49 7.45
N LEU A 420 26.34 17.32 6.13
CA LEU A 420 26.14 16.02 5.49
C LEU A 420 27.44 15.23 5.47
N LYS A 421 27.51 14.13 6.22
CA LYS A 421 28.62 13.19 6.06
C LYS A 421 28.60 12.64 4.63
N GLN A 422 29.77 12.55 3.98
CA GLN A 422 29.91 12.13 2.58
C GLN A 422 29.26 10.76 2.27
N ASN A 423 29.13 9.87 3.27
CA ASN A 423 28.48 8.57 3.13
C ASN A 423 26.94 8.61 3.19
N LYS A 424 26.35 9.69 3.73
CA LYS A 424 24.89 9.89 3.79
C LYS A 424 24.33 10.63 2.58
N TYR A 425 25.20 11.26 1.79
CA TYR A 425 24.82 12.08 0.65
C TYR A 425 23.94 11.35 -0.38
N PRO A 426 24.22 10.08 -0.76
CA PRO A 426 23.35 9.39 -1.71
C PRO A 426 21.94 9.10 -1.16
N HIS A 427 21.81 8.88 0.16
CA HIS A 427 20.50 8.70 0.80
C HIS A 427 19.68 9.99 0.79
N PHE A 428 20.34 11.14 1.02
CA PHE A 428 19.69 12.44 0.92
C PHE A 428 19.15 12.71 -0.49
N ILE A 429 19.94 12.43 -1.55
CA ILE A 429 19.46 12.56 -2.94
C ILE A 429 18.25 11.66 -3.18
N HIS A 430 18.32 10.40 -2.72
CA HIS A 430 17.23 9.45 -2.89
C HIS A 430 15.92 9.94 -2.26
N ASP A 431 15.99 10.37 -1.00
CA ASP A 431 14.83 10.84 -0.27
C ASP A 431 14.29 12.19 -0.79
N LEU A 432 15.16 13.08 -1.28
CA LEU A 432 14.76 14.34 -1.92
C LEU A 432 13.95 14.09 -3.20
N LEU A 433 14.38 13.13 -4.02
CA LEU A 433 13.65 12.75 -5.23
C LEU A 433 12.34 12.01 -4.91
N ALA A 434 12.31 11.22 -3.84
CA ALA A 434 11.07 10.63 -3.34
C ALA A 434 10.08 11.71 -2.88
N ILE A 435 10.56 12.78 -2.22
CA ILE A 435 9.73 13.95 -1.89
C ILE A 435 9.25 14.65 -3.15
N ALA A 436 10.11 14.89 -4.14
CA ALA A 436 9.69 15.52 -5.40
C ALA A 436 8.53 14.77 -6.07
N LYS A 437 8.61 13.44 -6.16
CA LYS A 437 7.49 12.62 -6.68
C LYS A 437 6.20 12.73 -5.87
N LYS A 438 6.32 13.01 -4.57
CA LYS A 438 5.22 13.04 -3.62
C LYS A 438 4.50 14.39 -3.60
N VAL A 439 5.26 15.49 -3.67
CA VAL A 439 4.74 16.86 -3.50
C VAL A 439 4.57 17.62 -4.82
N GLU A 440 5.00 17.05 -5.93
CA GLU A 440 4.79 17.59 -7.28
C GLU A 440 3.78 16.73 -8.05
N ASN A 441 3.12 17.34 -9.03
CA ASN A 441 2.10 16.71 -9.84
C ASN A 441 2.72 15.81 -10.91
N MET A 442 3.05 14.59 -10.51
CA MET A 442 3.56 13.58 -11.43
C MET A 442 2.55 13.11 -12.48
N ASN A 443 1.30 13.61 -12.51
CA ASN A 443 0.37 13.39 -13.63
C ASN A 443 0.54 14.44 -14.76
N ASN A 444 1.26 15.52 -14.51
CA ASN A 444 1.57 16.56 -15.48
C ASN A 444 2.79 16.15 -16.32
N GLU A 445 2.64 16.06 -17.63
CA GLU A 445 3.73 15.69 -18.56
C GLU A 445 4.96 16.59 -18.42
N LYS A 446 4.76 17.90 -18.16
CA LYS A 446 5.88 18.84 -17.99
C LYS A 446 6.71 18.50 -16.75
N GLU A 447 6.04 18.14 -15.65
CA GLU A 447 6.71 17.79 -14.39
C GLU A 447 7.33 16.40 -14.45
N GLN A 448 6.69 15.44 -15.14
CA GLN A 448 7.31 14.15 -15.45
C GLN A 448 8.59 14.31 -16.27
N GLN A 449 8.56 15.17 -17.29
CA GLN A 449 9.72 15.44 -18.13
C GLN A 449 10.82 16.19 -17.37
N ALA A 450 10.45 17.14 -16.51
CA ALA A 450 11.40 17.81 -15.60
C ALA A 450 12.04 16.81 -14.63
N TYR A 451 11.25 15.91 -14.05
CA TYR A 451 11.74 14.84 -13.18
C TYR A 451 12.70 13.89 -13.93
N LYS A 452 12.32 13.44 -15.13
CA LYS A 452 13.18 12.63 -16.01
C LYS A 452 14.51 13.36 -16.27
N SER A 453 14.47 14.65 -16.58
CA SER A 453 15.66 15.47 -16.80
C SER A 453 16.56 15.51 -15.57
N VAL A 454 16.01 15.78 -14.38
CA VAL A 454 16.77 15.82 -13.12
C VAL A 454 17.42 14.47 -12.82
N VAL A 455 16.68 13.35 -12.94
CA VAL A 455 17.21 11.99 -12.71
C VAL A 455 18.36 11.69 -13.68
N THR A 456 18.19 12.05 -14.96
CA THR A 456 19.18 11.82 -16.02
C THR A 456 20.45 12.65 -15.79
N LYS A 457 20.29 13.93 -15.42
CA LYS A 457 21.40 14.83 -15.07
C LYS A 457 22.15 14.33 -13.83
N LEU A 458 21.45 13.84 -12.82
CA LEU A 458 22.07 13.23 -11.64
C LEU A 458 22.81 11.93 -11.93
N PHE A 459 22.48 11.21 -13.01
CA PHE A 459 23.23 10.04 -13.45
C PHE A 459 24.49 10.41 -14.25
N PHE A 460 24.39 11.34 -15.21
CA PHE A 460 25.51 11.69 -16.09
C PHE A 460 26.48 12.71 -15.47
N ASP A 461 25.99 13.65 -14.66
CA ASP A 461 26.78 14.75 -14.07
C ASP A 461 26.98 14.59 -12.55
N THR A 462 26.81 13.39 -11.98
CA THR A 462 26.95 13.15 -10.52
C THR A 462 28.25 13.71 -9.94
N GLU A 463 29.35 13.58 -10.69
CA GLU A 463 30.69 14.03 -10.30
C GLU A 463 30.81 15.55 -10.21
N LYS A 464 30.01 16.29 -10.97
CA LYS A 464 29.94 17.75 -10.92
C LYS A 464 28.98 18.26 -9.86
N LEU A 465 27.97 17.44 -9.54
CA LEU A 465 26.86 17.80 -8.68
C LEU A 465 27.08 17.42 -7.21
N THR A 466 28.10 16.59 -6.92
CA THR A 466 28.29 16.02 -5.58
C THR A 466 29.77 15.84 -5.24
N ALA A 467 30.27 16.41 -4.14
CA ALA A 467 31.61 16.13 -3.60
C ALA A 467 31.66 14.87 -2.71
N THR A 468 31.01 13.78 -3.15
CA THR A 468 30.99 12.52 -2.38
C THR A 468 32.19 11.64 -2.72
N THR A 469 32.46 10.65 -1.85
CA THR A 469 33.45 9.60 -2.15
C THR A 469 33.12 8.86 -3.46
N SER A 470 34.11 8.24 -4.09
CA SER A 470 33.91 7.40 -5.29
C SER A 470 32.81 6.34 -5.12
N ASN A 471 32.71 5.74 -3.92
CA ASN A 471 31.66 4.80 -3.57
C ASN A 471 30.26 5.46 -3.51
N GLY A 472 30.18 6.70 -3.01
CA GLY A 472 28.93 7.48 -2.98
C GLY A 472 28.43 7.80 -4.38
N ILE A 473 29.32 8.22 -5.29
CA ILE A 473 29.01 8.47 -6.71
C ILE A 473 28.47 7.20 -7.36
N ALA A 474 29.14 6.06 -7.17
CA ALA A 474 28.69 4.78 -7.71
C ALA A 474 27.30 4.39 -7.19
N MET A 475 27.00 4.66 -5.91
CA MET A 475 25.69 4.39 -5.32
C MET A 475 24.59 5.27 -5.92
N VAL A 476 24.84 6.57 -6.10
CA VAL A 476 23.88 7.48 -6.76
C VAL A 476 23.63 7.04 -8.20
N LYS A 477 24.69 6.77 -8.98
CA LYS A 477 24.57 6.29 -10.36
C LYS A 477 23.76 5.00 -10.45
N LEU A 478 24.01 4.04 -9.55
CA LEU A 478 23.25 2.78 -9.50
C LEU A 478 21.77 3.00 -9.23
N GLN A 479 21.43 3.83 -8.22
CA GLN A 479 20.03 4.13 -7.88
C GLN A 479 19.30 4.88 -9.00
N ARG A 480 19.95 5.87 -9.64
CA ARG A 480 19.34 6.63 -10.74
C ARG A 480 19.15 5.75 -11.97
N LEU A 481 20.13 4.90 -12.27
CA LEU A 481 20.01 3.96 -13.39
C LEU A 481 18.92 2.92 -13.17
N GLU A 482 18.73 2.44 -11.93
CA GLU A 482 17.60 1.57 -11.57
C GLU A 482 16.25 2.26 -11.81
N GLU A 483 16.14 3.51 -11.39
CA GLU A 483 14.94 4.30 -11.63
C GLU A 483 14.70 4.54 -13.14
N MET A 484 15.74 4.90 -13.89
CA MET A 484 15.66 5.06 -15.35
C MET A 484 15.26 3.75 -16.04
N ALA A 485 15.80 2.60 -15.60
CA ALA A 485 15.46 1.30 -16.16
C ALA A 485 13.98 0.95 -15.90
N ARG A 486 13.51 1.08 -14.65
CA ARG A 486 12.11 0.79 -14.29
C ARG A 486 11.09 1.65 -15.04
N ASN A 487 11.46 2.89 -15.39
CA ASN A 487 10.61 3.81 -16.15
C ASN A 487 10.89 3.84 -17.66
N GLN A 488 11.77 2.96 -18.17
CA GLN A 488 12.15 2.88 -19.59
C GLN A 488 12.72 4.19 -20.16
N TRP A 489 13.48 4.94 -19.35
CA TRP A 489 14.10 6.22 -19.73
C TRP A 489 15.51 6.10 -20.30
N ILE A 490 15.99 4.88 -20.54
CA ILE A 490 17.33 4.65 -21.07
C ILE A 490 17.30 4.79 -22.60
N ASP A 491 17.53 6.03 -23.06
CA ASP A 491 17.55 6.41 -24.47
C ASP A 491 18.97 6.54 -25.05
N LYS A 492 20.00 6.43 -24.23
CA LYS A 492 21.41 6.45 -24.66
C LYS A 492 21.96 5.04 -24.87
N MET A 493 22.67 4.83 -25.98
CA MET A 493 23.41 3.61 -26.25
C MET A 493 24.64 3.54 -25.33
N MET A 494 24.77 2.46 -24.56
CA MET A 494 25.96 2.20 -23.75
C MET A 494 26.88 1.23 -24.49
N ASP A 495 28.17 1.54 -24.53
CA ASP A 495 29.17 0.61 -25.06
C ASP A 495 29.34 -0.55 -24.08
N LEU A 496 29.46 -1.78 -24.59
CA LEU A 496 29.50 -2.98 -23.75
C LEU A 496 30.68 -2.99 -22.76
N ASP A 497 31.78 -2.34 -23.11
CA ASP A 497 32.98 -2.22 -22.28
C ASP A 497 32.95 -1.02 -21.31
N SER A 498 31.87 -0.22 -21.33
CA SER A 498 31.73 0.96 -20.47
C SER A 498 31.39 0.61 -19.02
N SER A 499 31.74 1.51 -18.10
CA SER A 499 31.37 1.38 -16.68
C SER A 499 29.84 1.40 -16.48
N GLU A 500 29.15 2.13 -17.35
CA GLU A 500 27.71 2.32 -17.39
C GLU A 500 27.00 1.02 -17.80
N ALA A 501 27.53 0.31 -18.79
CA ALA A 501 26.99 -1.00 -19.19
C ALA A 501 27.09 -2.03 -18.06
N LEU A 502 28.17 -2.00 -17.28
CA LEU A 502 28.33 -2.86 -16.11
C LEU A 502 27.34 -2.51 -14.99
N LEU A 503 27.08 -1.21 -14.76
CA LEU A 503 26.05 -0.78 -13.83
C LEU A 503 24.65 -1.18 -14.32
N LEU A 504 24.36 -1.00 -15.61
CA LEU A 504 23.07 -1.38 -16.21
C LEU A 504 22.84 -2.88 -16.08
N ASN A 505 23.85 -3.70 -16.35
CA ASN A 505 23.78 -5.14 -16.19
C ASN A 505 23.41 -5.53 -14.74
N ARG A 506 24.05 -4.92 -13.73
CA ARG A 506 23.74 -5.16 -12.31
C ARG A 506 22.33 -4.72 -11.92
N VAL A 507 21.88 -3.58 -12.44
CA VAL A 507 20.53 -3.05 -12.21
C VAL A 507 19.48 -4.01 -12.76
N LEU A 508 19.64 -4.42 -14.02
CA LEU A 508 18.70 -5.31 -14.69
C LEU A 508 18.67 -6.69 -14.03
N GLU A 509 19.82 -7.23 -13.63
CA GLU A 509 19.90 -8.47 -12.85
C GLU A 509 19.05 -8.39 -11.58
N ARG A 510 19.14 -7.29 -10.82
CA ARG A 510 18.30 -7.09 -9.61
C ARG A 510 16.82 -7.02 -9.95
N ILE A 511 16.44 -6.28 -10.98
CA ILE A 511 15.03 -6.14 -11.41
C ILE A 511 14.44 -7.52 -11.79
N TYR A 512 15.19 -8.37 -12.49
CA TYR A 512 14.72 -9.71 -12.90
C TYR A 512 14.76 -10.76 -11.78
N LEU A 513 15.61 -10.58 -10.78
CA LEU A 513 15.65 -11.43 -9.59
C LEU A 513 14.47 -11.17 -8.67
N ASP A 514 14.00 -9.93 -8.60
CA ASP A 514 12.87 -9.52 -7.77
C ASP A 514 11.56 -10.16 -8.27
N SER A 515 11.04 -11.13 -7.51
CA SER A 515 9.89 -11.97 -7.88
C SER A 515 8.56 -11.21 -7.99
N THR A 516 8.52 -9.96 -7.53
CA THR A 516 7.30 -9.13 -7.56
C THR A 516 7.14 -8.30 -8.83
N THR A 517 8.15 -8.25 -9.71
CA THR A 517 8.16 -7.36 -10.87
C THR A 517 7.97 -8.12 -12.18
N THR A 518 6.75 -8.13 -12.71
CA THR A 518 6.43 -8.51 -14.10
C THR A 518 6.77 -7.38 -15.07
N VAL A 519 7.99 -6.83 -15.00
CA VAL A 519 8.38 -5.71 -15.88
C VAL A 519 8.92 -6.28 -17.18
N ASP A 520 8.06 -6.36 -18.20
CA ASP A 520 8.51 -6.49 -19.58
C ASP A 520 9.13 -5.16 -20.03
N LEU A 521 10.45 -5.04 -19.91
CA LEU A 521 11.25 -3.85 -20.28
C LEU A 521 11.33 -3.58 -21.80
N ASN A 522 10.41 -4.13 -22.59
CA ASN A 522 10.77 -4.64 -23.92
C ASN A 522 10.44 -3.73 -25.13
N VAL A 523 9.99 -2.48 -24.96
CA VAL A 523 9.50 -1.71 -26.12
C VAL A 523 10.56 -0.80 -26.76
N ASN A 524 11.49 -0.19 -26.02
CA ASN A 524 12.32 0.90 -26.56
C ASN A 524 13.84 0.82 -26.33
N MET A 525 14.40 -0.32 -25.90
CA MET A 525 15.85 -0.42 -25.72
C MET A 525 16.63 -0.43 -27.04
N LEU A 526 17.66 0.42 -27.13
CA LEU A 526 18.63 0.47 -28.23
C LEU A 526 19.46 -0.83 -28.32
N LYS A 527 20.02 -1.12 -29.51
CA LYS A 527 20.64 -2.41 -29.86
C LYS A 527 21.67 -2.94 -28.83
N ASN A 528 22.63 -2.14 -28.38
CA ASN A 528 23.60 -2.59 -27.36
C ASN A 528 22.95 -2.83 -26.00
N ASN A 529 21.99 -1.99 -25.61
CA ASN A 529 21.28 -2.16 -24.35
C ASN A 529 20.44 -3.45 -24.36
N ARG A 530 19.93 -3.90 -25.53
CA ARG A 530 19.29 -5.22 -25.68
C ARG A 530 20.24 -6.38 -25.41
N VAL A 531 21.51 -6.27 -25.80
CA VAL A 531 22.52 -7.31 -25.48
C VAL A 531 22.76 -7.34 -23.97
N ILE A 532 22.92 -6.17 -23.33
CA ILE A 532 23.05 -6.05 -21.88
C ILE A 532 21.82 -6.65 -21.18
N GLU A 533 20.62 -6.34 -21.67
CA GLU A 533 19.36 -6.89 -21.17
C GLU A 533 19.32 -8.41 -21.26
N LYS A 534 19.65 -8.98 -22.43
CA LYS A 534 19.71 -10.44 -22.65
C LYS A 534 20.69 -11.10 -21.68
N ILE A 535 21.90 -10.54 -21.51
CA ILE A 535 22.90 -11.03 -20.55
C ILE A 535 22.33 -10.98 -19.12
N SER A 536 21.66 -9.89 -18.76
CA SER A 536 21.13 -9.69 -17.41
C SER A 536 19.99 -10.65 -17.08
N LYS A 537 19.07 -10.90 -18.04
CA LYS A 537 18.01 -11.90 -17.91
C LYS A 537 18.59 -13.30 -17.72
N LEU A 538 19.57 -13.67 -18.54
CA LEU A 538 20.25 -14.95 -18.46
C LEU A 538 20.92 -15.15 -17.10
N LYS A 539 21.68 -14.15 -16.65
CA LYS A 539 22.32 -14.19 -15.33
C LYS A 539 21.31 -14.26 -14.19
N ALA A 540 20.21 -13.52 -14.24
CA ALA A 540 19.17 -13.59 -13.21
C ALA A 540 18.52 -14.98 -13.15
N LEU A 541 18.21 -15.60 -14.29
CA LEU A 541 17.68 -16.97 -14.36
C LEU A 541 18.71 -17.98 -13.84
N LEU A 542 19.95 -17.93 -14.35
CA LEU A 542 21.03 -18.80 -13.90
C LEU A 542 21.28 -18.66 -12.39
N THR A 543 21.20 -17.44 -11.85
CA THR A 543 21.34 -17.18 -10.42
C THR A 543 20.28 -17.92 -9.61
N LYS A 544 19.01 -17.94 -10.05
CA LYS A 544 17.94 -18.69 -9.37
C LYS A 544 18.26 -20.19 -9.30
N HIS A 545 18.70 -20.79 -10.41
CA HIS A 545 19.11 -22.20 -10.42
C HIS A 545 20.37 -22.45 -9.59
N THR A 546 21.37 -21.56 -9.67
CA THR A 546 22.64 -21.67 -8.94
C THR A 546 22.42 -21.65 -7.43
N TYR A 547 21.60 -20.72 -6.91
CA TYR A 547 21.25 -20.67 -5.50
C TYR A 547 20.53 -21.95 -5.05
N TRP A 548 19.60 -22.46 -5.86
CA TRP A 548 18.90 -23.70 -5.54
C TRP A 548 19.86 -24.89 -5.50
N ILE A 549 20.73 -25.05 -6.49
CA ILE A 549 21.73 -26.14 -6.56
C ILE A 549 22.65 -26.05 -5.34
N ALA A 550 23.18 -24.87 -5.05
CA ALA A 550 24.02 -24.68 -3.87
C ALA A 550 23.26 -25.03 -2.57
N ALA A 551 22.01 -24.61 -2.41
CA ALA A 551 21.29 -24.87 -1.17
C ALA A 551 20.92 -26.36 -0.97
N ASN A 552 20.61 -27.09 -2.04
CA ASN A 552 19.91 -28.38 -1.95
C ASN A 552 20.72 -29.61 -2.40
N VAL A 553 21.92 -29.43 -2.96
CA VAL A 553 22.71 -30.55 -3.49
C VAL A 553 23.78 -31.00 -2.50
N ASP A 554 23.69 -32.28 -2.13
CA ASP A 554 24.76 -33.02 -1.46
C ASP A 554 25.54 -33.84 -2.49
N LEU A 555 26.84 -33.55 -2.61
CA LEU A 555 27.74 -34.22 -3.56
C LEU A 555 27.92 -35.72 -3.27
N MET A 556 27.61 -36.17 -2.05
CA MET A 556 27.76 -37.58 -1.66
C MET A 556 26.58 -38.45 -2.11
N ASN A 557 25.44 -37.84 -2.49
CA ASN A 557 24.23 -38.60 -2.80
C ASN A 557 23.26 -37.83 -3.73
N PHE A 558 23.74 -37.34 -4.88
CA PHE A 558 22.88 -36.61 -5.83
C PHE A 558 22.49 -37.39 -7.09
N GLU A 559 23.02 -38.60 -7.30
CA GLU A 559 22.79 -39.37 -8.53
C GLU A 559 21.31 -39.69 -8.78
N GLY A 560 20.47 -39.70 -7.72
CA GLY A 560 19.01 -39.83 -7.82
C GLY A 560 18.20 -38.52 -7.74
N ASN A 561 18.87 -37.35 -7.75
CA ASN A 561 18.19 -36.06 -7.60
C ASN A 561 17.65 -35.54 -8.94
N ASN A 562 16.45 -35.97 -9.32
CA ASN A 562 15.81 -35.56 -10.58
C ASN A 562 15.69 -34.04 -10.74
N GLU A 563 15.45 -33.31 -9.65
CA GLU A 563 15.34 -31.85 -9.71
C GLU A 563 16.70 -31.20 -9.99
N LEU A 564 17.82 -31.74 -9.48
CA LEU A 564 19.16 -31.29 -9.86
C LEU A 564 19.39 -31.43 -11.36
N PHE A 565 19.12 -32.61 -11.94
CA PHE A 565 19.32 -32.82 -13.37
C PHE A 565 18.43 -31.90 -14.21
N LYS A 566 17.17 -31.70 -13.81
CA LYS A 566 16.28 -30.73 -14.45
C LYS A 566 16.85 -29.30 -14.40
N ARG A 567 17.33 -28.87 -13.24
CA ARG A 567 17.91 -27.52 -13.06
C ARG A 567 19.22 -27.34 -13.83
N LEU A 568 20.05 -28.38 -13.90
CA LEU A 568 21.26 -28.37 -14.70
C LEU A 568 20.93 -28.33 -16.19
N ASP A 569 19.93 -29.07 -16.67
CA ASP A 569 19.46 -29.00 -18.05
C ASP A 569 19.00 -27.58 -18.42
N GLU A 570 18.21 -26.95 -17.55
CA GLU A 570 17.82 -25.54 -17.67
C GLU A 570 19.05 -24.62 -17.68
N CYS A 571 20.02 -24.82 -16.78
CA CYS A 571 21.28 -24.07 -16.80
C CYS A 571 22.05 -24.23 -18.10
N VAL A 572 22.20 -25.46 -18.61
CA VAL A 572 22.93 -25.75 -19.85
C VAL A 572 22.26 -25.05 -21.04
N SER A 573 20.93 -25.13 -21.13
CA SER A 573 20.16 -24.42 -22.14
C SER A 573 20.40 -22.90 -22.09
N LEU A 574 20.42 -22.32 -20.89
CA LEU A 574 20.72 -20.89 -20.68
C LEU A 574 22.18 -20.53 -21.01
N LEU A 575 23.14 -21.39 -20.67
CA LEU A 575 24.58 -21.19 -20.91
C LEU A 575 24.95 -21.26 -22.40
N SER A 576 24.17 -21.96 -23.21
CA SER A 576 24.37 -22.10 -24.66
C SER A 576 23.64 -21.04 -25.50
N GLN A 577 22.95 -20.07 -24.89
CA GLN A 577 22.17 -19.07 -25.65
C GLN A 577 22.99 -18.14 -26.55
N PHE A 578 24.31 -18.03 -26.33
CA PHE A 578 25.20 -17.19 -27.13
C PHE A 578 26.07 -17.99 -28.12
N ALA A 579 25.94 -19.32 -28.18
CA ALA A 579 26.81 -20.20 -28.99
C ALA A 579 26.88 -19.80 -30.47
N ASN A 580 25.76 -19.32 -31.01
CA ASN A 580 25.62 -18.93 -32.42
C ASN A 580 25.74 -17.41 -32.66
N GLU A 581 25.81 -16.60 -31.60
CA GLU A 581 25.79 -15.14 -31.67
C GLU A 581 27.14 -14.51 -31.33
N ASP A 582 27.72 -14.85 -30.16
CA ASP A 582 28.98 -14.28 -29.69
C ASP A 582 29.70 -15.23 -28.73
N LYS A 583 30.74 -15.91 -29.26
CA LYS A 583 31.56 -16.85 -28.49
C LYS A 583 32.31 -16.21 -27.32
N LYS A 584 32.64 -14.91 -27.38
CA LYS A 584 33.34 -14.22 -26.27
C LYS A 584 32.39 -13.98 -25.10
N LEU A 585 31.14 -13.61 -25.39
CA LEU A 585 30.10 -13.44 -24.37
C LEU A 585 29.74 -14.79 -23.74
N GLU A 586 29.61 -15.85 -24.56
CA GLU A 586 29.39 -17.21 -24.06
C GLU A 586 30.51 -17.65 -23.11
N TYR A 587 31.77 -17.52 -23.53
CA TYR A 587 32.94 -17.83 -22.72
C TYR A 587 32.93 -17.06 -21.39
N SER A 588 32.59 -15.77 -21.43
CA SER A 588 32.49 -14.92 -20.23
C SER A 588 31.34 -15.33 -19.31
N LEU A 589 30.21 -15.76 -19.85
CA LEU A 589 29.06 -16.26 -19.11
C LEU A 589 29.39 -17.58 -18.39
N HIS A 590 30.12 -18.49 -19.04
CA HIS A 590 30.57 -19.74 -18.43
C HIS A 590 31.52 -19.48 -17.25
N ILE A 591 32.47 -18.55 -17.40
CA ILE A 591 33.34 -18.11 -16.30
C ILE A 591 32.51 -17.51 -15.16
N TRP A 592 31.56 -16.63 -15.48
CA TRP A 592 30.70 -16.01 -14.48
C TRP A 592 29.90 -17.05 -13.69
N PHE A 593 29.33 -18.05 -14.36
CA PHE A 593 28.58 -19.14 -13.73
C PHE A 593 29.44 -19.94 -12.75
N LEU A 594 30.67 -20.32 -13.15
CA LEU A 594 31.63 -20.98 -12.25
C LEU A 594 31.98 -20.11 -11.05
N LYS A 595 32.18 -18.80 -11.25
CA LYS A 595 32.46 -17.87 -10.15
C LYS A 595 31.31 -17.81 -9.15
N GLN A 596 30.05 -17.90 -9.59
CA GLN A 596 28.90 -17.91 -8.69
C GLN A 596 28.87 -19.18 -7.83
N LEU A 597 29.07 -20.36 -8.43
CA LEU A 597 29.17 -21.62 -7.68
C LEU A 597 30.34 -21.60 -6.70
N TYR A 598 31.49 -21.11 -7.14
CA TYR A 598 32.69 -20.94 -6.31
C TYR A 598 32.42 -20.03 -5.11
N GLN A 599 31.75 -18.89 -5.31
CA GLN A 599 31.43 -17.97 -4.22
C GLN A 599 30.46 -18.59 -3.20
N LEU A 600 29.54 -19.44 -3.62
CA LEU A 600 28.53 -20.05 -2.75
C LEU A 600 29.05 -21.29 -1.99
N LYS A 601 29.94 -22.08 -2.58
CA LYS A 601 30.34 -23.39 -2.04
C LYS A 601 31.84 -23.69 -2.04
N GLY A 602 32.66 -22.79 -2.59
CA GLY A 602 34.10 -22.98 -2.73
C GLY A 602 34.49 -23.79 -3.97
N MET A 603 35.80 -23.83 -4.24
CA MET A 603 36.36 -24.45 -5.45
C MET A 603 36.15 -25.96 -5.47
N ASP A 604 36.41 -26.64 -4.35
CA ASP A 604 36.35 -28.11 -4.27
C ASP A 604 34.98 -28.63 -4.62
N TRP A 605 33.95 -28.01 -4.03
CA TRP A 605 32.57 -28.36 -4.29
C TRP A 605 32.17 -28.06 -5.75
N THR A 606 32.60 -26.91 -6.27
CA THR A 606 32.30 -26.51 -7.66
C THR A 606 32.95 -27.47 -8.65
N GLN A 607 34.21 -27.81 -8.43
CA GLN A 607 34.97 -28.74 -9.26
C GLN A 607 34.39 -30.15 -9.18
N ALA A 608 34.10 -30.64 -7.98
CA ALA A 608 33.50 -31.96 -7.78
C ALA A 608 32.12 -32.08 -8.47
N LEU A 609 31.27 -31.05 -8.41
CA LEU A 609 29.98 -31.04 -9.12
C LEU A 609 30.16 -31.09 -10.64
N ILE A 610 30.90 -30.13 -11.20
CA ILE A 610 31.01 -29.95 -12.66
C ILE A 610 31.79 -31.11 -13.31
N THR A 611 32.74 -31.70 -12.59
CA THR A 611 33.56 -32.80 -13.11
C THR A 611 32.99 -34.18 -12.84
N HIS A 612 31.87 -34.28 -12.13
CA HIS A 612 31.28 -35.57 -11.80
C HIS A 612 30.93 -36.38 -13.05
N LYS A 613 31.28 -37.67 -13.06
CA LYS A 613 31.14 -38.55 -14.23
C LYS A 613 29.70 -38.58 -14.76
N HIS A 614 28.71 -38.71 -13.88
CA HIS A 614 27.29 -38.73 -14.25
C HIS A 614 26.79 -37.38 -14.81
N ILE A 615 27.33 -36.26 -14.32
CA ILE A 615 26.97 -34.92 -14.82
C ILE A 615 27.58 -34.71 -16.20
N ARG A 616 28.87 -35.00 -16.39
CA ARG A 616 29.55 -34.86 -17.69
C ARG A 616 28.98 -35.76 -18.78
N SER A 617 28.62 -37.00 -18.44
CA SER A 617 27.97 -37.91 -19.40
C SER A 617 26.60 -37.42 -19.83
N THR A 618 25.87 -36.72 -18.95
CA THR A 618 24.51 -36.22 -19.22
C THR A 618 24.55 -34.86 -19.92
N PHE A 619 25.50 -34.00 -19.55
CA PHE A 619 25.64 -32.63 -20.03
C PHE A 619 27.03 -32.40 -20.66
N PRO A 620 27.18 -32.68 -21.97
CA PRO A 620 28.48 -32.65 -22.65
C PRO A 620 29.20 -31.30 -22.62
N ILE A 621 28.49 -30.19 -22.39
CA ILE A 621 29.07 -28.85 -22.24
C ILE A 621 30.11 -28.77 -21.12
N PHE A 622 30.01 -29.62 -20.10
CA PHE A 622 30.95 -29.64 -18.96
C PHE A 622 32.22 -30.48 -19.21
N GLU A 623 32.32 -31.15 -20.36
CA GLU A 623 33.44 -32.04 -20.71
C GLU A 623 34.09 -31.66 -22.04
N LYS A 624 33.29 -31.40 -23.08
CA LYS A 624 33.80 -31.19 -24.44
C LYS A 624 34.32 -29.76 -24.62
N ASP A 625 35.61 -29.65 -24.94
CA ASP A 625 36.27 -28.37 -25.23
C ASP A 625 35.62 -27.60 -26.38
N GLU A 626 35.08 -28.33 -27.36
CA GLU A 626 34.31 -27.78 -28.49
C GLU A 626 33.04 -27.02 -28.06
N LEU A 627 32.45 -27.42 -26.93
CA LEU A 627 31.22 -26.83 -26.39
C LEU A 627 31.51 -25.79 -25.30
N SER A 628 32.58 -25.96 -24.52
CA SER A 628 33.06 -24.94 -23.60
C SER A 628 34.54 -25.13 -23.28
N ALA A 629 35.37 -24.18 -23.71
CA ALA A 629 36.78 -24.09 -23.34
C ALA A 629 37.02 -23.67 -21.88
N VAL A 630 35.96 -23.41 -21.11
CA VAL A 630 36.03 -23.02 -19.70
C VAL A 630 35.84 -24.25 -18.82
N PHE A 631 34.75 -25.01 -19.01
CA PHE A 631 34.45 -26.16 -18.18
C PHE A 631 35.36 -27.36 -18.46
N SER A 632 35.80 -27.54 -19.70
CA SER A 632 36.73 -28.60 -20.12
C SER A 632 38.07 -28.56 -19.37
N LYS A 633 38.49 -27.37 -18.94
CA LYS A 633 39.75 -27.14 -18.20
C LYS A 633 39.68 -27.51 -16.72
N LEU A 634 38.50 -27.83 -16.18
CA LEU A 634 38.37 -28.30 -14.81
C LEU A 634 38.76 -29.78 -14.74
N ASP A 635 39.80 -30.10 -13.97
CA ASP A 635 40.20 -31.48 -13.72
C ASP A 635 39.27 -32.15 -12.72
N PHE A 636 39.12 -33.47 -12.80
CA PHE A 636 38.32 -34.21 -11.82
C PHE A 636 38.97 -34.12 -10.43
N CYS A 637 38.21 -33.69 -9.43
CA CYS A 637 38.60 -33.74 -8.02
C CYS A 637 37.64 -34.68 -7.28
N ASP A 638 38.19 -35.70 -6.60
CA ASP A 638 37.41 -36.61 -5.75
C ASP A 638 36.75 -35.76 -4.64
N PRO A 639 35.41 -35.79 -4.45
CA PRO A 639 34.72 -34.97 -3.45
C PRO A 639 35.24 -35.19 -2.02
N LEU A 640 35.90 -36.32 -1.77
CA LEU A 640 36.54 -36.64 -0.50
C LEU A 640 37.90 -35.96 -0.34
N LEU A 641 38.57 -35.53 -1.41
CA LEU A 641 39.86 -34.85 -1.39
C LEU A 641 39.65 -33.34 -1.37
N CYS A 642 39.91 -32.71 -0.23
CA CYS A 642 39.95 -31.25 -0.12
C CYS A 642 41.15 -30.76 -0.94
N SER A 643 40.98 -29.78 -1.84
CA SER A 643 42.12 -29.23 -2.62
C SER A 643 43.15 -28.52 -1.74
N PHE A 644 42.72 -28.16 -0.52
CA PHE A 644 43.55 -27.59 0.53
C PHE A 644 44.05 -28.61 1.55
N ASP A 645 44.02 -29.91 1.24
CA ASP A 645 44.70 -30.89 2.07
C ASP A 645 46.22 -30.76 1.85
N PRO A 646 46.97 -30.13 2.79
CA PRO A 646 48.40 -29.90 2.61
C PRO A 646 49.17 -31.22 2.53
N PHE A 647 48.57 -32.31 3.02
CA PHE A 647 49.18 -33.63 3.09
C PHE A 647 49.09 -34.39 1.77
N ILE A 648 48.13 -34.06 0.88
CA ILE A 648 48.15 -34.57 -0.50
C ILE A 648 49.42 -34.08 -1.22
N ARG A 649 49.85 -32.85 -0.97
CA ARG A 649 51.06 -32.29 -1.59
C ARG A 649 52.36 -32.84 -0.97
N MET A 650 52.35 -33.16 0.32
CA MET A 650 53.53 -33.73 1.01
C MET A 650 53.70 -35.24 0.79
N TYR A 651 52.62 -36.01 0.80
CA TYR A 651 52.65 -37.48 0.83
C TYR A 651 52.03 -38.13 -0.42
N GLY A 652 51.44 -37.34 -1.31
CA GLY A 652 50.97 -37.77 -2.63
C GLY A 652 49.99 -38.94 -2.58
N ASN A 653 50.15 -39.87 -3.52
CA ASN A 653 49.27 -41.04 -3.68
C ASN A 653 49.28 -41.99 -2.47
N ILE A 654 50.32 -41.96 -1.62
CA ILE A 654 50.41 -42.82 -0.44
C ILE A 654 49.35 -42.40 0.58
N TYR A 655 49.20 -41.09 0.79
CA TYR A 655 48.17 -40.54 1.67
C TYR A 655 46.74 -40.76 1.15
N SER A 656 46.52 -40.60 -0.16
CA SER A 656 45.21 -40.88 -0.76
C SER A 656 44.80 -42.35 -0.63
N LYS A 657 45.74 -43.30 -0.79
CA LYS A 657 45.48 -44.73 -0.58
C LYS A 657 45.19 -45.04 0.88
N PHE A 658 46.02 -44.54 1.79
CA PHE A 658 45.85 -44.71 3.23
C PHE A 658 44.50 -44.17 3.73
N ARG A 659 44.14 -42.95 3.32
CA ARG A 659 42.86 -42.33 3.69
C ARG A 659 41.66 -43.11 3.15
N LYS A 660 41.70 -43.58 1.90
CA LYS A 660 40.64 -44.44 1.34
C LYS A 660 40.49 -45.73 2.12
N GLN A 661 41.60 -46.35 2.51
CA GLN A 661 41.62 -47.58 3.30
C GLN A 661 40.99 -47.36 4.68
N ILE A 662 41.38 -46.31 5.41
CA ILE A 662 40.76 -45.93 6.70
C ILE A 662 39.26 -45.67 6.55
N PHE A 663 38.83 -44.89 5.55
CA PHE A 663 37.41 -44.60 5.35
C PHE A 663 36.59 -45.84 4.98
N SER A 664 37.16 -46.77 4.19
CA SER A 664 36.50 -48.05 3.88
C SER A 664 36.41 -48.97 5.10
N SER A 665 37.44 -48.97 5.95
CA SER A 665 37.46 -49.74 7.20
C SER A 665 36.48 -49.17 8.23
N LEU A 666 36.36 -47.84 8.33
CA LEU A 666 35.38 -47.16 9.19
C LEU A 666 33.93 -47.41 8.76
N LYS A 667 33.65 -47.57 7.45
CA LYS A 667 32.30 -47.88 6.96
C LYS A 667 31.89 -49.33 7.19
N ASN A 668 32.83 -50.24 7.39
CA ASN A 668 32.60 -51.68 7.48
C ASN A 668 32.75 -52.23 8.91
N ASP A 669 32.88 -51.37 9.93
CA ASP A 669 33.10 -51.70 11.36
C ASP A 669 34.25 -52.70 11.62
N ASN A 670 35.16 -52.84 10.67
CA ASN A 670 36.33 -53.72 10.75
C ASN A 670 37.56 -52.91 10.37
N ILE A 671 38.23 -52.38 11.40
CA ILE A 671 39.50 -51.69 11.23
C ILE A 671 40.59 -52.77 11.13
N ASP A 672 40.88 -53.18 9.90
CA ASP A 672 42.08 -53.94 9.59
C ASP A 672 43.26 -52.97 9.51
N ILE A 673 44.15 -53.02 10.51
CA ILE A 673 45.26 -52.07 10.70
C ILE A 673 46.55 -52.58 10.02
N ASP A 674 46.48 -53.62 9.18
CA ASP A 674 47.68 -54.17 8.53
C ASP A 674 48.13 -53.31 7.33
N TYR A 675 48.59 -52.09 7.62
CA TYR A 675 49.21 -51.20 6.66
C TYR A 675 50.73 -51.48 6.61
N ASN A 676 51.16 -52.13 5.52
CA ASN A 676 52.53 -52.64 5.36
C ASN A 676 53.66 -51.58 5.36
N ASP A 677 53.35 -50.28 5.26
CA ASP A 677 54.35 -49.21 5.24
C ASP A 677 54.46 -48.51 6.61
N LYS A 678 55.11 -49.21 7.57
CA LYS A 678 55.25 -48.78 8.97
C LYS A 678 55.98 -47.45 9.15
N GLN A 679 56.84 -47.04 8.21
CA GLN A 679 57.58 -45.78 8.32
C GLN A 679 56.69 -44.54 8.11
N ASN A 680 55.68 -44.66 7.25
CA ASN A 680 54.79 -43.54 6.93
C ASN A 680 53.46 -43.59 7.70
N PHE A 681 53.14 -44.69 8.38
CA PHE A 681 51.86 -44.86 9.08
C PHE A 681 51.54 -43.75 10.08
N THR A 682 52.47 -43.42 11.00
CA THR A 682 52.23 -42.39 12.02
C THR A 682 52.04 -40.98 11.42
N PRO A 683 52.92 -40.49 10.50
CA PRO A 683 52.68 -39.22 9.80
C PRO A 683 51.36 -39.18 9.03
N LEU A 684 51.00 -40.27 8.35
CA LEU A 684 49.76 -40.36 7.56
C LEU A 684 48.51 -40.44 8.44
N LEU A 685 48.58 -41.12 9.60
CA LEU A 685 47.49 -41.19 10.59
C LEU A 685 47.27 -39.82 11.24
N VAL A 686 48.35 -39.11 11.60
CA VAL A 686 48.28 -37.75 12.14
C VAL A 686 47.68 -36.78 11.11
N ALA A 687 48.11 -36.87 9.84
CA ALA A 687 47.57 -36.09 8.73
C ALA A 687 46.07 -36.37 8.50
N ALA A 688 45.66 -37.64 8.49
CA ALA A 688 44.26 -38.02 8.32
C ALA A 688 43.40 -37.57 9.50
N SER A 689 43.92 -37.67 10.74
CA SER A 689 43.21 -37.30 11.96
C SER A 689 43.06 -35.77 12.13
N SER A 690 44.02 -34.99 11.64
CA SER A 690 43.96 -33.51 11.70
C SER A 690 42.90 -32.90 10.78
N ILE A 691 42.41 -33.66 9.79
CA ILE A 691 41.27 -33.26 8.94
C ILE A 691 39.94 -33.69 9.53
N VAL A 692 39.87 -34.85 10.18
CA VAL A 692 38.68 -35.29 10.93
C VAL A 692 38.37 -34.33 12.09
N GLY A 693 39.41 -33.75 12.71
CA GLY A 693 39.26 -32.67 13.69
C GLY A 693 38.61 -31.38 13.15
N TRP A 694 38.59 -31.16 11.83
CA TRP A 694 37.90 -30.04 11.19
C TRP A 694 36.46 -30.35 10.77
N SER A 695 36.08 -31.62 10.57
CA SER A 695 34.69 -32.00 10.31
C SER A 695 33.84 -32.13 11.58
N ALA A 696 34.47 -32.32 12.74
CA ALA A 696 33.79 -32.40 14.04
C ALA A 696 33.12 -31.07 14.46
N THR A 697 33.54 -29.91 13.93
CA THR A 697 32.87 -28.62 14.20
C THR A 697 31.55 -28.43 13.44
N LYS A 698 31.12 -29.41 12.62
CA LYS A 698 29.79 -29.44 11.99
C LYS A 698 28.83 -30.50 12.55
N PHE A 699 29.26 -31.27 13.54
CA PHE A 699 28.43 -32.26 14.25
C PHE A 699 28.20 -31.85 15.71
N ASP A 700 27.72 -30.61 15.91
CA ASP A 700 27.11 -30.23 17.20
C ASP A 700 26.01 -29.18 16.96
N LYS A 701 24.81 -29.67 16.63
CA LYS A 701 23.55 -28.91 16.72
C LYS A 701 22.34 -29.78 17.09
N THR A 702 22.57 -30.92 17.74
CA THR A 702 21.49 -31.78 18.27
C THR A 702 21.78 -32.27 19.69
N SER A 703 22.23 -31.36 20.55
CA SER A 703 22.17 -31.54 22.01
C SER A 703 22.14 -30.19 22.71
N LEU A 704 20.96 -29.56 22.72
CA LEU A 704 20.56 -28.55 23.70
C LEU A 704 19.03 -28.43 23.62
N SER A 705 18.36 -29.47 24.12
CA SER A 705 16.99 -29.41 24.60
C SER A 705 16.99 -29.85 26.06
N SER A 706 17.23 -28.87 26.93
CA SER A 706 16.71 -28.81 28.29
C SER A 706 16.27 -27.37 28.52
#